data_AF-A0A7K2T7L0-F1
#
_entry.id   AF-A0A7K2T7L0-F1
#
_cell.length_a   1.000
_cell.length_b   1.000
_cell.length_c   1.000
_cell.angle_alpha   90.00
_cell.angle_beta   90.00
_cell.angle_gamma   90.00
#
_symmetry.space_group_name_H-M   'P 1'
#
loop_
_entity.id
_entity.type
_entity.pdbx_description
1 polymer ?
#
loop_
_entity_poly.entity_id
_entity_poly.type
_entity_poly.pdbx_seq_one_letter_code
_entity_poly.pdbx_strand_id
1 'polypeptide(L)'
;MHAASGHRLGAARPRQEAPADLRLVPPALAAWATAAVTTGLPSGWAVGLVTGSAVLAGALLLTARRDRAHRRTAWGRPTRVAVAAVLLCVAAAAASAALHGADLRRGPLPGLARRAATVTAEVEVTADPRLTRPRVNGDRAVPPTVLIEADVREVTGPDGAAAVTRTPVLLLVDVGAVRPGAAAGEPVAPSWLGLLPTTRLRVTARTAPPLTRGDRIAAVLRVRARGAPEVTAGPSAPQRFAGRLRAGLREATAGLPGDARALLPGLVVGDTSRITPELDRAFKETDLAHVLAVSGANFTILLALLLGPPGLARHSERRGLAPRVGLPLRATALLGGLLAVGFVLVCRPDPSVLRAAACGSVALLALATGRRRSLIPALATAVLLLVLYDPWLARAYGFLLSVLATGALLTIAPGWSAALRRRRVPPRLAEALAATAAAQALCAPVVAVLSARVSLVGVPCNLLVEFAVAPATVLGFAALAAAPLAMPVAEALAWCASWPARWIAGVARAGAALPGSGVDWPGDWGGAALLALVIAALLLTGRRLLRHPWWCVLCAVLLVLAVMRPPPLVRVLTGWPPPDWRLVMCDVGQGDALVLAAGGGAGVVVDAGPDPERVDRCLRSLGVTRVPLVVLTHFHADHVAGLPGVLRGRSVAAIETTALEQPPEQAESVRRQAAARRIPVRRAVSGERRRAGSLEWRVLWPGPEPPVPGEGPNDASVTLLVRTGGLRLLLLGDLEPPAQRRLLGSPGAAGAVGRVDVVKVAHHGSAHQDAGLMRTAAPRLALISCGAHNSYGHPAPGTLAALRALGAAVLRTDREGSVAVTGTATSLRVATEREAD
;
A
#
# COMPACT_ATOMS: atom_id res chain seq x y z
N MET A 1 -33.87 46.80 -25.18
CA MET A 1 -33.71 45.91 -24.00
C MET A 1 -32.51 46.27 -23.09
N HIS A 2 -32.03 47.52 -23.09
CA HIS A 2 -30.91 47.96 -22.24
C HIS A 2 -31.24 49.13 -21.29
N ALA A 3 -32.53 49.47 -21.15
CA ALA A 3 -33.00 50.48 -20.20
C ALA A 3 -33.62 49.89 -18.91
N ALA A 4 -33.83 48.56 -18.83
CA ALA A 4 -34.55 47.92 -17.72
C ALA A 4 -33.67 47.37 -16.60
N SER A 5 -32.33 47.49 -16.66
CA SER A 5 -31.41 46.82 -15.73
C SER A 5 -30.93 47.64 -14.54
N GLY A 6 -31.38 48.90 -14.38
CA GLY A 6 -31.22 49.66 -13.14
C GLY A 6 -29.79 49.90 -12.62
N HIS A 7 -28.75 49.61 -13.40
CA HIS A 7 -27.35 49.77 -12.97
C HIS A 7 -26.58 50.66 -13.95
N ARG A 8 -26.32 51.91 -13.53
CA ARG A 8 -25.35 52.79 -14.19
C ARG A 8 -23.94 52.23 -13.99
N LEU A 9 -23.25 51.99 -15.11
CA LEU A 9 -21.80 51.94 -15.31
C LEU A 9 -20.95 51.15 -14.28
N GLY A 10 -20.36 50.04 -14.74
CA GLY A 10 -19.02 49.65 -14.24
C GLY A 10 -18.88 48.50 -13.23
N ALA A 11 -19.89 47.65 -13.01
CA ALA A 11 -19.68 46.42 -12.25
C ALA A 11 -19.26 45.26 -13.17
N ALA A 12 -18.02 45.28 -13.67
CA ALA A 12 -17.38 44.08 -14.22
C ALA A 12 -17.19 43.07 -13.08
N ARG A 13 -18.22 42.30 -12.71
CA ARG A 13 -18.07 41.12 -11.86
C ARG A 13 -17.50 40.00 -12.75
N PRO A 14 -16.22 39.61 -12.61
CA PRO A 14 -15.60 38.59 -13.46
C PRO A 14 -16.05 37.16 -13.11
N ARG A 15 -17.07 36.99 -12.26
CA ARG A 15 -17.54 35.71 -11.71
C ARG A 15 -18.67 35.06 -12.50
N GLN A 16 -19.09 35.60 -13.65
CA GLN A 16 -19.89 34.80 -14.58
C GLN A 16 -18.96 33.82 -15.30
N GLU A 17 -18.70 32.69 -14.67
CA GLU A 17 -18.22 31.50 -15.36
C GLU A 17 -19.26 31.17 -16.44
N ALA A 18 -18.83 31.21 -17.71
CA ALA A 18 -19.63 30.64 -18.79
C ALA A 18 -19.93 29.16 -18.47
N PRO A 19 -21.05 28.59 -18.96
CA PRO A 19 -21.35 27.18 -18.75
C PRO A 19 -20.15 26.30 -19.11
N ALA A 20 -19.95 25.24 -18.32
CA ALA A 20 -18.78 24.37 -18.42
C ALA A 20 -18.65 23.81 -19.85
N ASP A 21 -17.50 24.01 -20.50
CA ASP A 21 -17.25 23.44 -21.82
C ASP A 21 -16.90 21.96 -21.70
N LEU A 22 -17.84 21.10 -22.08
CA LEU A 22 -17.74 19.63 -22.00
C LEU A 22 -17.39 18.98 -23.34
N ARG A 23 -17.13 19.75 -24.42
CA ARG A 23 -17.00 19.19 -25.78
C ARG A 23 -15.85 18.20 -25.94
N LEU A 24 -14.77 18.36 -25.17
CA LEU A 24 -13.60 17.46 -25.20
C LEU A 24 -13.72 16.25 -24.27
N VAL A 25 -14.73 16.21 -23.39
CA VAL A 25 -14.89 15.11 -22.43
C VAL A 25 -15.25 13.78 -23.11
N PRO A 26 -16.26 13.71 -24.01
CA PRO A 26 -16.58 12.44 -24.67
C PRO A 26 -15.43 11.86 -25.51
N PRO A 27 -14.69 12.63 -26.35
CA PRO A 27 -13.53 12.12 -27.07
C PRO A 27 -12.42 11.59 -26.15
N ALA A 28 -12.13 12.29 -25.04
CA ALA A 28 -11.11 11.86 -24.08
C ALA A 28 -11.51 10.56 -23.35
N LEU A 29 -12.77 10.44 -22.91
CA LEU A 29 -13.28 9.22 -22.28
C LEU A 29 -13.32 8.05 -23.25
N ALA A 30 -13.73 8.29 -24.50
CA ALA A 30 -13.75 7.26 -25.54
C ALA A 30 -12.33 6.77 -25.87
N ALA A 31 -11.36 7.68 -26.00
CA ALA A 31 -9.95 7.31 -26.19
C ALA A 31 -9.42 6.50 -25.01
N TRP A 32 -9.72 6.92 -23.77
CA TRP A 32 -9.32 6.19 -22.57
C TRP A 32 -9.92 4.78 -22.51
N ALA A 33 -11.25 4.65 -22.60
CA ALA A 33 -11.90 3.35 -22.59
C ALA A 33 -11.36 2.43 -23.69
N THR A 34 -11.16 2.98 -24.90
CA THR A 34 -10.56 2.26 -26.01
C THR A 34 -9.16 1.75 -25.68
N ALA A 35 -8.26 2.61 -25.19
CA ALA A 35 -6.91 2.21 -24.81
C ALA A 35 -6.92 1.14 -23.71
N ALA A 36 -7.75 1.29 -22.67
CA ALA A 36 -7.84 0.32 -21.57
C ALA A 36 -8.25 -1.09 -22.03
N VAL A 37 -9.12 -1.18 -23.05
CA VAL A 37 -9.58 -2.46 -23.62
C VAL A 37 -8.58 -2.99 -24.65
N THR A 38 -8.12 -2.15 -25.57
CA THR A 38 -7.30 -2.57 -26.72
C THR A 38 -5.88 -2.99 -26.36
N THR A 39 -5.31 -2.50 -25.24
CA THR A 39 -4.00 -3.00 -24.77
C THR A 39 -4.02 -4.50 -24.45
N GLY A 40 -5.17 -5.05 -24.05
CA GLY A 40 -5.36 -6.48 -23.78
C GLY A 40 -5.78 -7.32 -24.99
N LEU A 41 -6.25 -6.70 -26.07
CA LEU A 41 -6.81 -7.41 -27.22
C LEU A 41 -5.74 -7.89 -28.21
N PRO A 42 -5.99 -9.00 -28.94
CA PRO A 42 -5.17 -9.40 -30.08
C PRO A 42 -5.12 -8.33 -31.17
N SER A 43 -4.01 -8.26 -31.91
CA SER A 43 -3.78 -7.22 -32.92
C SER A 43 -4.85 -7.19 -34.02
N GLY A 44 -5.45 -8.32 -34.38
CA GLY A 44 -6.50 -8.39 -35.41
C GLY A 44 -7.76 -7.59 -35.04
N TRP A 45 -8.22 -7.69 -33.79
CA TRP A 45 -9.36 -6.93 -33.30
C TRP A 45 -9.07 -5.43 -33.24
N ALA A 46 -7.84 -5.06 -32.86
CA ALA A 46 -7.44 -3.66 -32.84
C ALA A 46 -7.42 -3.04 -34.24
N VAL A 47 -6.91 -3.77 -35.25
CA VAL A 47 -6.95 -3.31 -36.66
C VAL A 47 -8.38 -3.12 -37.13
N GLY A 48 -9.29 -4.06 -36.86
CA GLY A 48 -10.71 -3.94 -37.20
C GLY A 48 -11.38 -2.72 -36.55
N LEU A 49 -11.05 -2.44 -35.28
CA LEU A 49 -11.57 -1.26 -34.57
C LEU A 49 -11.05 0.06 -35.17
N VAL A 50 -9.77 0.10 -35.55
CA VAL A 50 -9.15 1.27 -36.21
C VAL A 50 -9.81 1.54 -37.56
N THR A 51 -9.89 0.52 -38.43
CA THR A 51 -10.44 0.66 -39.78
C THR A 51 -11.93 0.99 -39.75
N GLY A 52 -12.72 0.27 -38.96
CA GLY A 52 -14.16 0.50 -38.83
C GLY A 52 -14.49 1.90 -38.31
N SER A 53 -13.78 2.35 -37.27
CA SER A 53 -13.99 3.69 -36.69
C SER A 53 -13.57 4.81 -37.65
N ALA A 54 -12.45 4.64 -38.37
CA ALA A 54 -11.97 5.63 -39.34
C ALA A 54 -12.91 5.77 -40.54
N VAL A 55 -13.41 4.65 -41.08
CA VAL A 55 -14.37 4.64 -42.20
C VAL A 55 -15.68 5.31 -41.80
N LEU A 56 -16.23 4.97 -40.63
CA LEU A 56 -17.48 5.55 -40.14
C LEU A 56 -17.32 7.07 -39.86
N ALA A 57 -16.20 7.49 -39.29
CA ALA A 57 -15.90 8.90 -39.11
C ALA A 57 -15.82 9.64 -40.45
N GLY A 58 -15.17 9.05 -41.46
CA GLY A 58 -15.09 9.57 -42.82
C GLY A 58 -16.48 9.76 -43.45
N ALA A 59 -17.35 8.75 -43.35
CA ALA A 59 -18.72 8.81 -43.85
C ALA A 59 -19.55 9.93 -43.16
N LEU A 60 -19.42 10.08 -41.84
CA LEU A 60 -20.09 11.16 -41.09
C LEU A 60 -19.60 12.56 -41.48
N LEU A 61 -18.30 12.73 -41.73
CA LEU A 61 -17.73 14.01 -42.17
C LEU A 61 -18.15 14.34 -43.62
N LEU A 62 -18.23 13.35 -44.50
CA LEU A 62 -18.68 13.53 -45.89
C LEU A 62 -20.16 13.90 -45.96
N THR A 63 -21.02 13.24 -45.19
CA THR A 63 -22.46 13.59 -45.11
C THR A 63 -22.68 14.96 -44.48
N ALA A 64 -21.91 15.33 -43.44
CA ALA A 64 -21.94 16.66 -42.85
C ALA A 64 -21.43 17.78 -43.79
N ARG A 65 -20.55 17.44 -44.74
CA ARG A 65 -20.10 18.34 -45.82
C ARG A 65 -21.17 18.50 -46.90
N ARG A 66 -21.85 17.43 -47.31
CA ARG A 66 -22.94 17.47 -48.32
C ARG A 66 -24.13 18.32 -47.85
N ASP A 67 -24.52 18.25 -46.58
CA ASP A 67 -25.59 19.10 -46.03
C ASP A 67 -25.23 20.60 -46.04
N ARG A 68 -23.93 20.93 -46.03
CA ARG A 68 -23.43 22.31 -46.17
C ARG A 68 -23.75 22.91 -47.55
N ALA A 69 -23.86 22.07 -48.58
CA ALA A 69 -24.20 22.46 -49.94
C ALA A 69 -25.72 22.61 -50.16
N HIS A 70 -26.56 22.01 -49.31
CA HIS A 70 -28.02 21.95 -49.51
C HIS A 70 -28.89 22.76 -48.53
N ARG A 71 -28.31 23.61 -47.66
CA ARG A 71 -29.05 24.52 -46.74
C ARG A 71 -30.22 23.86 -45.95
N ARG A 72 -30.20 22.54 -45.71
CA ARG A 72 -31.24 21.84 -44.93
C ARG A 72 -30.80 21.64 -43.46
N THR A 73 -31.74 21.96 -42.57
CA THR A 73 -31.80 21.81 -41.09
C THR A 73 -30.47 21.92 -40.29
N ALA A 74 -30.34 23.05 -39.59
CA ALA A 74 -29.20 23.39 -38.72
C ALA A 74 -28.98 22.47 -37.49
N TRP A 75 -29.92 21.56 -37.18
CA TRP A 75 -29.93 20.79 -35.93
C TRP A 75 -29.08 19.50 -35.93
N GLY A 76 -28.73 18.91 -37.08
CA GLY A 76 -28.02 17.60 -37.12
C GLY A 76 -26.49 17.67 -37.28
N ARG A 77 -25.97 18.78 -37.81
CA ARG A 77 -24.56 18.92 -38.20
C ARG A 77 -23.55 18.96 -37.04
N PRO A 78 -23.74 19.74 -35.95
CA PRO A 78 -22.77 19.76 -34.85
C PRO A 78 -22.65 18.39 -34.16
N THR A 79 -23.74 17.64 -34.09
CA THR A 79 -23.78 16.28 -33.53
C THR A 79 -22.95 15.29 -34.36
N ARG A 80 -23.10 15.30 -35.70
CA ARG A 80 -22.31 14.40 -36.58
C ARG A 80 -20.80 14.70 -36.53
N VAL A 81 -20.41 15.96 -36.48
CA VAL A 81 -18.99 16.34 -36.35
C VAL A 81 -18.44 15.93 -34.98
N ALA A 82 -19.21 16.07 -33.90
CA ALA A 82 -18.82 15.61 -32.58
C ALA A 82 -18.65 14.07 -32.53
N VAL A 83 -19.59 13.31 -33.10
CA VAL A 83 -19.48 11.85 -33.19
C VAL A 83 -18.28 11.42 -34.04
N ALA A 84 -18.02 12.08 -35.17
CA ALA A 84 -16.84 11.81 -35.98
C ALA A 84 -15.53 12.07 -35.22
N ALA A 85 -15.46 13.15 -34.42
CA ALA A 85 -14.30 13.44 -33.59
C ALA A 85 -14.06 12.36 -32.51
N VAL A 86 -15.13 11.85 -31.88
CA VAL A 86 -15.06 10.73 -30.95
C VAL A 86 -14.52 9.48 -31.64
N LEU A 87 -15.06 9.12 -32.81
CA LEU A 87 -14.62 7.94 -33.57
C LEU A 87 -13.17 8.04 -34.03
N LEU A 88 -12.70 9.22 -34.44
CA LEU A 88 -11.28 9.45 -34.75
C LEU A 88 -10.37 9.27 -33.52
N CYS A 89 -10.83 9.70 -32.35
CA CYS A 89 -10.09 9.49 -31.10
C CYS A 89 -10.06 8.00 -30.70
N VAL A 90 -11.15 7.26 -30.92
CA VAL A 90 -11.20 5.80 -30.76
C VAL A 90 -10.20 5.13 -31.71
N ALA A 91 -10.20 5.49 -32.99
CA ALA A 91 -9.26 4.96 -33.97
C ALA A 91 -7.79 5.25 -33.59
N ALA A 92 -7.48 6.48 -33.19
CA ALA A 92 -6.14 6.87 -32.76
C ALA A 92 -5.68 6.11 -31.50
N ALA A 93 -6.56 5.97 -30.51
CA ALA A 93 -6.27 5.24 -29.28
C ALA A 93 -6.06 3.75 -29.53
N ALA A 94 -6.92 3.13 -30.35
CA ALA A 94 -6.79 1.74 -30.74
C ALA A 94 -5.49 1.49 -31.52
N ALA A 95 -5.11 2.38 -32.43
CA ALA A 95 -3.86 2.30 -33.19
C ALA A 95 -2.65 2.42 -32.26
N SER A 96 -2.64 3.40 -31.35
CA SER A 96 -1.55 3.57 -30.39
C SER A 96 -1.40 2.35 -29.47
N ALA A 97 -2.51 1.85 -28.91
CA ALA A 97 -2.51 0.66 -28.07
C ALA A 97 -2.08 -0.61 -28.82
N ALA A 98 -2.46 -0.76 -30.09
CA ALA A 98 -2.05 -1.88 -30.93
C ALA A 98 -0.54 -1.88 -31.19
N LEU A 99 0.03 -0.71 -31.49
CA LEU A 99 1.47 -0.54 -31.73
C LEU A 99 2.27 -0.86 -30.46
N HIS A 100 1.92 -0.25 -29.33
CA HIS A 100 2.58 -0.52 -28.04
C HIS A 100 2.40 -1.97 -27.56
N GLY A 101 1.27 -2.61 -27.89
CA GLY A 101 1.01 -4.01 -27.56
C GLY A 101 1.64 -5.02 -28.53
N ALA A 102 2.10 -4.60 -29.70
CA ALA A 102 2.74 -5.50 -30.67
C ALA A 102 4.12 -5.93 -30.17
N ASP A 103 4.90 -4.99 -29.61
CA ASP A 103 6.25 -5.22 -29.09
C ASP A 103 6.26 -6.26 -27.96
N LEU A 104 5.21 -6.29 -27.11
CA LEU A 104 5.09 -7.27 -26.02
C LEU A 104 4.82 -8.71 -26.49
N ARG A 105 4.33 -8.90 -27.71
CA ARG A 105 3.79 -10.20 -28.17
C ARG A 105 4.61 -10.83 -29.29
N ARG A 106 5.24 -10.02 -30.15
CA ARG A 106 5.97 -10.49 -31.33
C ARG A 106 7.50 -10.48 -31.18
N GLY A 107 8.03 -9.97 -30.06
CA GLY A 107 9.47 -9.94 -29.79
C GLY A 107 10.11 -11.30 -29.47
N PRO A 108 11.45 -11.39 -29.45
CA PRO A 108 12.19 -12.62 -29.14
C PRO A 108 12.05 -13.05 -27.66
N LEU A 109 11.88 -12.09 -26.76
CA LEU A 109 11.84 -12.30 -25.31
C LEU A 109 10.64 -13.11 -24.80
N PRO A 110 9.38 -12.86 -25.22
CA PRO A 110 8.24 -13.69 -24.84
C PRO A 110 8.43 -15.18 -25.16
N GLY A 111 9.06 -15.51 -26.29
CA GLY A 111 9.39 -16.88 -26.66
C GLY A 111 10.43 -17.51 -25.74
N LEU A 112 11.50 -16.77 -25.43
CA LEU A 112 12.56 -17.18 -24.50
C LEU A 112 12.02 -17.36 -23.07
N ALA A 113 11.15 -16.44 -22.62
CA ALA A 113 10.49 -16.47 -21.32
C ALA A 113 9.61 -17.70 -21.12
N ARG A 114 8.84 -18.10 -22.14
CA ARG A 114 8.04 -19.35 -22.08
C ARG A 114 8.89 -20.60 -21.90
N ARG A 115 10.12 -20.61 -22.42
CA ARG A 115 11.08 -21.71 -22.28
C ARG A 115 11.95 -21.60 -21.02
N ALA A 116 11.77 -20.55 -20.22
CA ALA A 116 12.59 -20.22 -19.06
C ALA A 116 14.11 -20.22 -19.35
N ALA A 117 14.49 -19.74 -20.55
CA ALA A 117 15.84 -19.76 -21.06
C ALA A 117 16.77 -18.79 -20.30
N THR A 118 18.05 -19.14 -20.21
CA THR A 118 19.11 -18.23 -19.75
C THR A 118 19.57 -17.38 -20.92
N VAL A 119 19.62 -16.07 -20.72
CA VAL A 119 19.99 -15.10 -21.76
C VAL A 119 21.01 -14.12 -21.21
N THR A 120 21.85 -13.58 -22.10
CA THR A 120 22.62 -12.36 -21.82
C THR A 120 21.88 -11.20 -22.45
N ALA A 121 21.57 -10.16 -21.70
CA ALA A 121 20.82 -9.02 -22.18
C ALA A 121 21.54 -7.71 -21.84
N GLU A 122 21.59 -6.80 -22.80
CA GLU A 122 21.85 -5.39 -22.51
C GLU A 122 20.53 -4.71 -22.19
N VAL A 123 20.42 -4.17 -20.98
CA VAL A 123 19.20 -3.58 -20.45
C VAL A 123 19.44 -2.11 -20.12
N GLU A 124 18.48 -1.26 -20.48
CA GLU A 124 18.48 0.16 -20.13
C GLU A 124 17.46 0.40 -19.03
N VAL A 125 17.92 0.89 -17.88
CA VAL A 125 17.08 1.17 -16.70
C VAL A 125 16.08 2.28 -17.05
N THR A 126 14.79 2.03 -16.86
CA THR A 126 13.71 2.99 -17.15
C THR A 126 13.16 3.65 -15.90
N ALA A 127 13.26 2.99 -14.74
CA ALA A 127 12.85 3.51 -13.45
C ALA A 127 13.86 3.19 -12.34
N ASP A 128 13.81 3.97 -11.26
CA ASP A 128 14.71 3.77 -10.12
C ASP A 128 14.49 2.38 -9.46
N PRO A 129 15.56 1.63 -9.16
CA PRO A 129 15.49 0.36 -8.45
C PRO A 129 14.75 0.44 -7.12
N ARG A 130 13.97 -0.59 -6.79
CA ARG A 130 13.21 -0.67 -5.52
C ARG A 130 13.45 -1.99 -4.83
N LEU A 131 13.59 -1.99 -3.51
CA LEU A 131 13.62 -3.23 -2.72
C LEU A 131 12.20 -3.78 -2.58
N THR A 132 12.06 -5.10 -2.75
CA THR A 132 10.82 -5.79 -2.35
C THR A 132 10.69 -5.77 -0.83
N ARG A 133 9.44 -5.77 -0.35
CA ARG A 133 9.17 -5.84 1.09
C ARG A 133 9.55 -7.24 1.59
N PRO A 134 10.21 -7.34 2.76
CA PRO A 134 10.37 -8.63 3.43
C PRO A 134 8.99 -9.26 3.61
N ARG A 135 8.85 -10.53 3.21
CA ARG A 135 7.64 -11.32 3.44
C ARG A 135 8.04 -12.54 4.25
N VAL A 136 7.26 -12.87 5.26
CA VAL A 136 7.38 -14.17 5.95
C VAL A 136 6.58 -15.18 5.15
N ASN A 137 7.20 -16.30 4.80
CA ASN A 137 6.51 -17.43 4.18
C ASN A 137 6.80 -18.67 5.04
N GLY A 138 5.86 -18.98 5.94
CA GLY A 138 6.02 -19.96 7.04
C GLY A 138 7.26 -19.69 7.88
N ASP A 139 8.16 -20.66 7.93
CA ASP A 139 9.32 -20.68 8.84
C ASP A 139 10.37 -19.61 8.54
N ARG A 140 10.38 -19.04 7.31
CA ARG A 140 11.46 -18.15 6.82
C ARG A 140 10.99 -16.76 6.44
N ALA A 141 11.88 -15.80 6.69
CA ALA A 141 11.82 -14.49 6.05
C ALA A 141 12.40 -14.59 4.62
N VAL A 142 11.61 -14.21 3.61
CA VAL A 142 12.11 -14.13 2.22
C VAL A 142 13.07 -12.94 2.12
N PRO A 143 14.31 -13.14 1.64
CA PRO A 143 15.27 -12.05 1.53
C PRO A 143 14.78 -10.97 0.56
N PRO A 144 15.10 -9.69 0.82
CA PRO A 144 14.71 -8.61 -0.06
C PRO A 144 15.40 -8.76 -1.42
N THR A 145 14.63 -8.62 -2.50
CA THR A 145 15.08 -8.66 -3.89
C THR A 145 15.04 -7.23 -4.44
N VAL A 146 16.00 -6.86 -5.28
CA VAL A 146 15.93 -5.56 -5.98
C VAL A 146 15.12 -5.72 -7.27
N LEU A 147 14.08 -4.90 -7.39
CA LEU A 147 13.20 -4.80 -8.54
C LEU A 147 13.64 -3.63 -9.42
N ILE A 148 13.89 -3.88 -10.71
CA ILE A 148 14.29 -2.83 -11.66
C ILE A 148 13.44 -2.95 -12.92
N GLU A 149 12.74 -1.88 -13.28
CA GLU A 149 12.08 -1.76 -14.58
C GLU A 149 13.11 -1.31 -15.62
N ALA A 150 13.18 -2.01 -16.74
CA ALA A 150 14.15 -1.74 -17.80
C ALA A 150 13.60 -2.09 -19.19
N ASP A 151 14.19 -1.52 -20.23
CA ASP A 151 13.99 -1.94 -21.62
C ASP A 151 15.19 -2.79 -22.05
N VAL A 152 14.96 -4.00 -22.56
CA VAL A 152 16.02 -4.77 -23.23
C VAL A 152 16.31 -4.10 -24.57
N ARG A 153 17.57 -3.73 -24.78
CA ARG A 153 18.09 -3.15 -26.03
C ARG A 153 18.64 -4.23 -26.95
N GLU A 154 19.30 -5.21 -26.38
CA GLU A 154 19.86 -6.36 -27.08
C GLU A 154 19.73 -7.60 -26.22
N VAL A 155 19.36 -8.73 -26.82
CA VAL A 155 19.30 -10.03 -26.15
C VAL A 155 20.03 -11.08 -26.97
N THR A 156 20.94 -11.80 -26.32
CA THR A 156 21.61 -12.98 -26.86
C THR A 156 20.99 -14.23 -26.24
N GLY A 157 20.36 -15.05 -27.08
CA GLY A 157 19.77 -16.32 -26.68
C GLY A 157 20.82 -17.41 -26.42
N PRO A 158 20.40 -18.58 -25.91
CA PRO A 158 21.28 -19.72 -25.69
C PRO A 158 21.91 -20.26 -26.99
N ASP A 159 21.24 -20.08 -28.13
CA ASP A 159 21.70 -20.49 -29.45
C ASP A 159 22.75 -19.52 -30.05
N GLY A 160 23.21 -18.52 -29.27
CA GLY A 160 24.15 -17.49 -29.72
C GLY A 160 23.53 -16.39 -30.59
N ALA A 161 22.28 -16.55 -31.02
CA ALA A 161 21.57 -15.53 -31.80
C ALA A 161 21.32 -14.26 -30.96
N ALA A 162 21.83 -13.13 -31.44
CA ALA A 162 21.59 -11.81 -30.88
C ALA A 162 20.42 -11.12 -31.61
N ALA A 163 19.54 -10.48 -30.87
CA ALA A 163 18.44 -9.70 -31.41
C ALA A 163 18.37 -8.33 -30.73
N VAL A 164 18.35 -7.28 -31.56
CA VAL A 164 18.10 -5.91 -31.11
C VAL A 164 16.60 -5.72 -30.94
N THR A 165 16.19 -5.19 -29.80
CA THR A 165 14.78 -4.98 -29.47
C THR A 165 14.61 -3.77 -28.56
N ARG A 166 13.37 -3.36 -28.32
CA ARG A 166 13.02 -2.43 -27.25
C ARG A 166 11.85 -3.01 -26.49
N THR A 167 12.15 -4.05 -25.72
CA THR A 167 11.12 -4.81 -25.01
C THR A 167 11.18 -4.48 -23.52
N PRO A 168 10.09 -3.97 -22.91
CA PRO A 168 10.04 -3.70 -21.47
C PRO A 168 10.08 -5.01 -20.67
N VAL A 169 10.95 -5.05 -19.67
CA VAL A 169 11.19 -6.19 -18.79
C VAL A 169 11.29 -5.76 -17.33
N LEU A 170 11.10 -6.74 -16.44
CA LEU A 170 11.25 -6.56 -15.00
C LEU A 170 12.42 -7.40 -14.51
N LEU A 171 13.49 -6.75 -14.04
CA LEU A 171 14.61 -7.45 -13.43
C LEU A 171 14.31 -7.72 -11.96
N LEU A 172 14.49 -8.98 -11.56
CA LEU A 172 14.51 -9.43 -10.17
C LEU A 172 15.94 -9.82 -9.84
N VAL A 173 16.64 -8.94 -9.12
CA VAL A 173 18.02 -9.16 -8.71
C VAL A 173 18.02 -9.74 -7.30
N ASP A 174 18.34 -11.02 -7.21
CA ASP A 174 18.61 -11.68 -5.95
C ASP A 174 19.99 -11.23 -5.47
N VAL A 175 19.99 -10.41 -4.43
CA VAL A 175 21.21 -9.85 -3.82
C VAL A 175 21.78 -10.76 -2.73
N GLY A 176 21.12 -11.88 -2.42
CA GLY A 176 21.54 -12.86 -1.41
C GLY A 176 21.50 -12.31 0.02
N ALA A 177 21.13 -13.14 0.98
CA ALA A 177 21.57 -12.90 2.36
C ALA A 177 23.09 -13.09 2.39
N VAL A 178 23.82 -12.12 2.95
CA VAL A 178 25.27 -12.24 3.17
C VAL A 178 25.53 -13.59 3.85
N ARG A 179 26.27 -14.49 3.18
CA ARG A 179 26.66 -15.76 3.78
C ARG A 179 27.50 -15.46 5.04
N PRO A 180 27.26 -16.13 6.18
CA PRO A 180 28.16 -16.04 7.31
C PRO A 180 29.55 -16.51 6.86
N GLY A 181 30.56 -15.63 6.92
CA GLY A 181 31.95 -15.95 6.54
C GLY A 181 32.43 -15.46 5.16
N ALA A 182 31.62 -14.73 4.38
CA ALA A 182 32.15 -14.02 3.21
C ALA A 182 32.94 -12.77 3.66
N ALA A 183 34.18 -12.63 3.20
CA ALA A 183 35.00 -11.44 3.43
C ALA A 183 34.22 -10.17 3.08
N ALA A 184 34.41 -9.11 3.87
CA ALA A 184 33.70 -7.84 3.78
C ALA A 184 33.94 -7.12 2.43
N GLY A 185 33.26 -7.58 1.38
CA GLY A 185 32.98 -6.79 0.18
C GLY A 185 31.80 -5.85 0.44
N GLU A 186 31.75 -4.75 -0.32
CA GLU A 186 30.60 -3.83 -0.26
C GLU A 186 29.27 -4.59 -0.40
N PRO A 187 28.24 -4.23 0.36
CA PRO A 187 26.95 -4.90 0.26
C PRO A 187 26.43 -4.78 -1.18
N VAL A 188 26.07 -5.91 -1.79
CA VAL A 188 25.63 -5.98 -3.20
C VAL A 188 24.37 -5.13 -3.42
N ALA A 189 23.47 -5.02 -2.45
CA ALA A 189 22.24 -4.24 -2.59
C ALA A 189 22.46 -2.74 -2.92
N PRO A 190 23.32 -1.97 -2.20
CA PRO A 190 23.55 -0.56 -2.50
C PRO A 190 24.02 -0.26 -3.93
N SER A 191 24.91 -1.08 -4.52
CA SER A 191 25.40 -0.82 -5.88
C SER A 191 24.30 -0.95 -6.93
N TRP A 192 23.36 -1.88 -6.73
CA TRP A 192 22.19 -2.03 -7.59
C TRP A 192 21.11 -0.98 -7.30
N LEU A 193 20.98 -0.49 -6.07
CA LEU A 193 20.02 0.56 -5.69
C LEU A 193 20.45 1.96 -6.14
N GLY A 194 21.74 2.17 -6.41
CA GLY A 194 22.30 3.44 -6.88
C GLY A 194 22.10 3.72 -8.37
N LEU A 195 21.55 2.77 -9.13
CA LEU A 195 21.35 2.92 -10.58
C LEU A 195 20.31 4.00 -10.90
N LEU A 196 20.62 4.83 -11.89
CA LEU A 196 19.75 5.90 -12.39
C LEU A 196 19.09 5.50 -13.72
N PRO A 197 17.94 6.08 -14.09
CA PRO A 197 17.33 5.83 -15.39
C PRO A 197 18.30 6.23 -16.51
N THR A 198 18.19 5.58 -17.67
CA THR A 198 19.11 5.67 -18.83
C THR A 198 20.47 4.99 -18.65
N THR A 199 20.76 4.40 -17.48
CA THR A 199 21.96 3.56 -17.30
C THR A 199 21.78 2.25 -18.07
N ARG A 200 22.81 1.84 -18.82
CA ARG A 200 22.82 0.56 -19.53
C ARG A 200 23.69 -0.46 -18.82
N LEU A 201 23.17 -1.67 -18.70
CA LEU A 201 23.76 -2.76 -17.94
C LEU A 201 23.81 -4.01 -18.81
N ARG A 202 24.88 -4.79 -18.67
CA ARG A 202 24.93 -6.15 -19.18
C ARG A 202 24.56 -7.10 -18.06
N VAL A 203 23.55 -7.95 -18.30
CA VAL A 203 23.08 -8.92 -17.29
C VAL A 203 22.89 -10.30 -17.89
N THR A 204 23.32 -11.32 -17.15
CA THR A 204 22.96 -12.71 -17.43
C THR A 204 21.78 -13.09 -16.55
N ALA A 205 20.65 -13.43 -17.16
CA ALA A 205 19.40 -13.64 -16.45
C ALA A 205 18.66 -14.87 -16.94
N ARG A 206 17.94 -15.53 -16.03
CA ARG A 206 16.94 -16.53 -16.41
C ARG A 206 15.62 -15.82 -16.69
N THR A 207 15.09 -16.01 -17.89
CA THR A 207 13.81 -15.43 -18.30
C THR A 207 12.64 -16.20 -17.67
N ALA A 208 11.54 -15.51 -17.39
CA ALA A 208 10.29 -16.10 -16.94
C ALA A 208 9.10 -15.28 -17.48
N PRO A 209 7.94 -15.90 -17.73
CA PRO A 209 6.75 -15.16 -18.13
C PRO A 209 6.23 -14.30 -16.96
N PRO A 210 5.61 -13.14 -17.24
CA PRO A 210 4.94 -12.37 -16.21
C PRO A 210 3.75 -13.15 -15.62
N LEU A 211 3.54 -13.02 -14.30
CA LEU A 211 2.45 -13.69 -13.56
C LEU A 211 1.07 -13.11 -13.91
N THR A 212 0.99 -11.80 -14.15
CA THR A 212 -0.23 -11.08 -14.48
C THR A 212 -0.35 -10.87 -15.99
N ARG A 213 -1.46 -11.32 -16.60
CA ARG A 213 -1.78 -11.03 -18.00
C ARG A 213 -2.28 -9.59 -18.13
N GLY A 214 -1.72 -8.82 -19.07
CA GLY A 214 -2.13 -7.44 -19.35
C GLY A 214 -1.32 -6.36 -18.64
N ASP A 215 -0.11 -6.70 -18.19
CA ASP A 215 0.87 -5.75 -17.66
C ASP A 215 1.80 -5.22 -18.76
N ARG A 216 2.48 -4.10 -18.53
CA ARG A 216 3.43 -3.48 -19.49
C ARG A 216 4.70 -4.33 -19.71
N ILE A 217 4.90 -5.37 -18.92
CA ILE A 217 6.12 -6.18 -18.89
C ILE A 217 5.98 -7.40 -19.81
N ALA A 218 6.90 -7.56 -20.76
CA ALA A 218 6.91 -8.72 -21.67
C ALA A 218 7.53 -9.97 -21.03
N ALA A 219 8.55 -9.79 -20.17
CA ALA A 219 9.26 -10.87 -19.50
C ALA A 219 9.88 -10.41 -18.17
N VAL A 220 10.04 -11.36 -17.25
CA VAL A 220 10.76 -11.18 -15.99
C VAL A 220 12.16 -11.78 -16.14
N LEU A 221 13.19 -11.00 -15.80
CA LEU A 221 14.59 -11.42 -15.85
C LEU A 221 15.10 -11.65 -14.42
N ARG A 222 15.30 -12.91 -14.04
CA ARG A 222 15.86 -13.26 -12.72
C ARG A 222 17.39 -13.25 -12.80
N VAL A 223 18.00 -12.29 -12.14
CA VAL A 223 19.45 -12.10 -12.06
C VAL A 223 19.93 -12.61 -10.69
N ARG A 224 20.92 -13.49 -10.67
CA ARG A 224 21.63 -13.85 -9.44
C ARG A 224 22.89 -12.99 -9.35
N ALA A 225 22.85 -11.93 -8.54
CA ALA A 225 23.99 -11.03 -8.42
C ALA A 225 25.07 -11.67 -7.53
N ARG A 226 26.31 -11.68 -8.03
CA ARG A 226 27.51 -12.06 -7.26
C ARG A 226 28.38 -10.85 -6.89
N GLY A 227 28.01 -9.65 -7.34
CA GLY A 227 28.77 -8.40 -7.18
C GLY A 227 28.04 -7.20 -7.78
N ALA A 228 28.77 -6.11 -7.99
CA ALA A 228 28.27 -4.88 -8.59
C ALA A 228 27.77 -5.10 -10.04
N PRO A 229 26.80 -4.29 -10.51
CA PRO A 229 26.28 -4.42 -11.87
C PRO A 229 27.35 -4.03 -12.91
N GLU A 230 27.41 -4.77 -14.02
CA GLU A 230 28.29 -4.44 -15.16
C GLU A 230 27.65 -3.32 -15.98
N VAL A 231 28.13 -2.08 -15.79
CA VAL A 231 27.61 -0.89 -16.46
C VAL A 231 28.30 -0.70 -17.82
N THR A 232 27.55 -0.85 -18.92
CA THR A 232 28.05 -0.64 -20.29
C THR A 232 28.01 0.84 -20.69
N ALA A 233 27.02 1.60 -20.20
CA ALA A 233 26.92 3.03 -20.42
C ALA A 233 26.32 3.75 -19.20
N GLY A 234 26.95 4.85 -18.78
CA GLY A 234 26.47 5.66 -17.68
C GLY A 234 25.19 6.46 -18.00
N PRO A 235 24.49 6.99 -16.98
CA PRO A 235 23.26 7.74 -17.17
C PRO A 235 23.49 9.07 -17.91
N SER A 236 22.45 9.51 -18.62
CA SER A 236 22.41 10.78 -19.34
C SER A 236 22.64 12.00 -18.42
N ALA A 237 23.15 13.11 -18.98
CA ALA A 237 23.45 14.31 -18.19
C ALA A 237 22.27 14.87 -17.37
N PRO A 238 21.02 14.94 -17.90
CA PRO A 238 19.87 15.37 -17.12
C PRO A 238 19.56 14.43 -15.94
N GLN A 239 19.67 13.11 -16.16
CA GLN A 239 19.45 12.13 -15.09
C GLN A 239 20.55 12.17 -14.03
N ARG A 240 21.81 12.39 -14.43
CA ARG A 240 22.91 12.64 -13.47
C ARG A 240 22.69 13.87 -12.62
N PHE A 241 22.18 14.95 -13.21
CA PHE A 241 21.86 16.17 -12.46
C PHE A 241 20.68 15.94 -11.49
N ALA A 242 19.60 15.30 -11.97
CA ALA A 242 18.47 14.92 -11.11
C ALA A 242 18.90 13.98 -9.97
N GLY A 243 19.77 13.01 -10.25
CA GLY A 243 20.36 12.10 -9.27
C GLY A 243 21.16 12.84 -8.19
N ARG A 244 21.98 13.82 -8.58
CA ARG A 244 22.73 14.68 -7.63
C ARG A 244 21.79 15.50 -6.73
N LEU A 245 20.72 16.09 -7.29
CA LEU A 245 19.72 16.80 -6.49
C LEU A 245 19.07 15.88 -5.46
N ARG A 246 18.59 14.70 -5.89
CA ARG A 246 17.98 13.71 -4.98
C ARG A 246 18.95 13.24 -3.90
N ALA A 247 20.20 12.99 -4.25
CA ALA A 247 21.24 12.62 -3.29
C ALA A 247 21.50 13.74 -2.27
N GLY A 248 21.61 14.98 -2.73
CA GLY A 248 21.75 16.13 -1.84
C GLY A 248 20.59 16.31 -0.87
N LEU A 249 19.34 16.09 -1.31
CA LEU A 249 18.19 16.10 -0.39
C LEU A 249 18.23 14.94 0.61
N ARG A 250 18.68 13.75 0.20
CA ARG A 250 18.87 12.60 1.10
C ARG A 250 19.92 12.87 2.17
N GLU A 251 20.96 13.62 1.82
CA GLU A 251 22.03 14.06 2.72
C GLU A 251 21.51 15.12 3.69
N ALA A 252 20.90 16.19 3.17
CA ALA A 252 20.31 17.28 3.98
C ALA A 252 19.24 16.79 4.98
N THR A 253 18.59 15.65 4.71
CA THR A 253 17.59 15.05 5.61
C THR A 253 18.17 13.97 6.53
N ALA A 254 19.43 13.56 6.38
CA ALA A 254 20.00 12.41 7.09
C ALA A 254 20.02 12.59 8.62
N GLY A 255 20.27 13.81 9.09
CA GLY A 255 20.28 14.16 10.51
C GLY A 255 18.90 14.38 11.15
N LEU A 256 17.80 14.30 10.38
CA LEU A 256 16.45 14.55 10.89
C LEU A 256 15.89 13.34 11.68
N PRO A 257 14.97 13.58 12.63
CA PRO A 257 14.32 12.51 13.38
C PRO A 257 13.42 11.62 12.49
N GLY A 258 13.49 10.32 12.74
CA GLY A 258 12.70 9.20 12.18
C GLY A 258 11.80 9.52 10.99
N ASP A 259 10.53 9.83 11.26
CA ASP A 259 9.49 9.98 10.24
C ASP A 259 9.76 11.15 9.28
N ALA A 260 10.35 12.27 9.74
CA ALA A 260 10.65 13.41 8.87
C ALA A 260 11.76 13.09 7.86
N ARG A 261 12.80 12.36 8.31
CA ARG A 261 13.89 11.89 7.45
C ARG A 261 13.40 10.98 6.32
N ALA A 262 12.33 10.22 6.57
CA ALA A 262 11.72 9.35 5.59
C ALA A 262 10.71 10.09 4.69
N LEU A 263 9.86 10.92 5.28
CA LEU A 263 8.72 11.53 4.59
C LEU A 263 9.13 12.66 3.65
N LEU A 264 10.13 13.47 3.98
CA LEU A 264 10.53 14.63 3.15
C LEU A 264 11.02 14.22 1.75
N PRO A 265 11.98 13.28 1.59
CA PRO A 265 12.34 12.78 0.26
C PRO A 265 11.16 12.13 -0.48
N GLY A 266 10.28 11.43 0.24
CA GLY A 266 9.05 10.87 -0.32
C GLY A 266 8.12 11.93 -0.90
N LEU A 267 7.82 12.98 -0.13
CA LEU A 267 6.92 14.06 -0.52
C LEU A 267 7.47 14.89 -1.68
N VAL A 268 8.77 15.19 -1.69
CA VAL A 268 9.39 16.10 -2.66
C VAL A 268 9.74 15.38 -3.96
N VAL A 269 10.43 14.25 -3.89
CA VAL A 269 11.00 13.54 -5.06
C VAL A 269 10.45 12.13 -5.27
N GLY A 270 9.48 11.69 -4.45
CA GLY A 270 8.86 10.37 -4.59
C GLY A 270 9.74 9.23 -4.06
N ASP A 271 10.73 9.55 -3.24
CA ASP A 271 11.64 8.56 -2.70
C ASP A 271 11.09 7.90 -1.43
N THR A 272 10.47 6.74 -1.59
CA THR A 272 9.88 5.96 -0.51
C THR A 272 10.84 4.95 0.14
N SER A 273 12.13 4.95 -0.24
CA SER A 273 13.12 3.96 0.22
C SER A 273 13.35 3.95 1.73
N ARG A 274 13.21 5.11 2.39
CA ARG A 274 13.38 5.28 3.84
C ARG A 274 12.07 5.14 4.63
N ILE A 275 10.94 4.93 3.96
CA ILE A 275 9.61 4.87 4.59
C ILE A 275 9.43 3.50 5.24
N THR A 276 9.29 3.52 6.56
CA THR A 276 9.06 2.30 7.35
C THR A 276 7.73 1.64 6.98
N PRO A 277 7.61 0.31 6.99
CA PRO A 277 6.35 -0.40 6.70
C PRO A 277 5.17 0.10 7.55
N GLU A 278 5.42 0.46 8.81
CA GLU A 278 4.40 0.98 9.73
C GLU A 278 3.88 2.34 9.28
N LEU A 279 4.76 3.21 8.77
CA LEU A 279 4.36 4.53 8.26
C LEU A 279 3.59 4.40 6.95
N ASP A 280 4.08 3.58 6.01
CA ASP A 280 3.36 3.30 4.75
C ASP A 280 1.95 2.78 5.02
N ARG A 281 1.80 1.88 5.99
CA ARG A 281 0.48 1.37 6.36
C ARG A 281 -0.38 2.42 7.03
N ALA A 282 0.16 3.20 7.97
CA ALA A 282 -0.61 4.29 8.60
C ALA A 282 -1.21 5.22 7.53
N PHE A 283 -0.44 5.56 6.50
CA PHE A 283 -0.92 6.36 5.37
C PHE A 283 -1.97 5.63 4.53
N LYS A 284 -1.89 4.31 4.33
CA LYS A 284 -2.94 3.54 3.65
C LYS A 284 -4.22 3.47 4.47
N GLU A 285 -4.12 3.27 5.79
CA GLU A 285 -5.28 3.14 6.68
C GLU A 285 -6.08 4.45 6.83
N THR A 286 -5.41 5.59 6.68
CA THR A 286 -6.02 6.92 6.75
C THR A 286 -6.30 7.56 5.39
N ASP A 287 -6.26 6.81 4.28
CA ASP A 287 -6.41 7.30 2.90
C ASP A 287 -5.43 8.44 2.52
N LEU A 288 -4.27 8.50 3.18
CA LEU A 288 -3.20 9.48 2.94
C LEU A 288 -2.12 8.97 1.97
N ALA A 289 -2.18 7.73 1.49
CA ALA A 289 -1.14 7.13 0.63
C ALA A 289 -0.79 7.98 -0.60
N HIS A 290 -1.73 8.78 -1.11
CA HIS A 290 -1.50 9.72 -2.21
C HIS A 290 -0.52 10.88 -1.87
N VAL A 291 -0.24 11.14 -0.59
CA VAL A 291 0.74 12.11 -0.09
C VAL A 291 2.17 11.54 -0.12
N LEU A 292 2.33 10.21 -0.01
CA LEU A 292 3.63 9.54 -0.14
C LEU A 292 4.15 9.52 -1.57
N ALA A 293 3.25 9.63 -2.54
CA ALA A 293 3.57 9.79 -3.95
C ALA A 293 3.64 11.29 -4.29
N VAL A 294 4.56 11.67 -5.19
CA VAL A 294 4.59 13.05 -5.68
C VAL A 294 3.29 13.35 -6.42
N SER A 295 2.50 14.25 -5.85
CA SER A 295 1.16 14.57 -6.35
C SER A 295 1.18 15.76 -7.30
N GLY A 296 0.12 15.90 -8.09
CA GLY A 296 -0.08 17.10 -8.91
C GLY A 296 -0.30 18.38 -8.09
N ALA A 297 -0.64 18.26 -6.80
CA ALA A 297 -0.72 19.41 -5.89
C ALA A 297 0.68 20.00 -5.67
N ASN A 298 1.73 19.18 -5.54
CA ASN A 298 3.10 19.66 -5.37
C ASN A 298 3.54 20.53 -6.55
N PHE A 299 3.30 20.05 -7.77
CA PHE A 299 3.56 20.83 -8.98
C PHE A 299 2.72 22.11 -9.03
N THR A 300 1.45 22.03 -8.66
CA THR A 300 0.54 23.21 -8.65
C THR A 300 0.99 24.26 -7.64
N ILE A 301 1.48 23.86 -6.46
CA ILE A 301 2.03 24.74 -5.43
C ILE A 301 3.27 25.48 -5.96
N LEU A 302 4.21 24.77 -6.59
CA LEU A 302 5.39 25.38 -7.19
C LEU A 302 5.02 26.35 -8.32
N LEU A 303 4.07 25.95 -9.17
CA LEU A 303 3.59 26.79 -10.25
C LEU A 303 2.87 28.04 -9.72
N ALA A 304 2.11 27.91 -8.63
CA ALA A 304 1.44 29.02 -7.95
C ALA A 304 2.43 29.96 -7.26
N LEU A 305 3.54 29.44 -6.72
CA LEU A 305 4.63 30.26 -6.17
C LEU A 305 5.30 31.10 -7.27
N LEU A 306 5.52 30.49 -8.45
CA LEU A 306 6.12 31.15 -9.61
C LEU A 306 5.17 32.21 -10.23
N LEU A 307 3.91 31.84 -10.51
CA LEU A 307 2.95 32.68 -11.25
C LEU A 307 2.07 33.57 -10.35
N GLY A 308 1.95 33.27 -9.06
CA GLY A 308 0.94 33.83 -8.16
C GLY A 308 -0.40 33.07 -8.23
N PRO A 309 -1.37 33.40 -7.34
CA PRO A 309 -2.67 32.72 -7.28
C PRO A 309 -3.37 32.69 -8.66
N PRO A 310 -4.08 31.60 -9.02
CA PRO A 310 -4.64 31.41 -10.36
C PRO A 310 -5.54 32.56 -10.84
N GLY A 311 -6.23 33.24 -9.92
CA GLY A 311 -7.11 34.39 -10.20
C GLY A 311 -6.37 35.72 -10.41
N LEU A 312 -5.15 35.87 -9.89
CA LEU A 312 -4.34 37.09 -9.99
C LEU A 312 -3.30 37.02 -11.12
N ALA A 313 -3.00 35.81 -11.63
CA ALA A 313 -1.95 35.53 -12.61
C ALA A 313 -2.11 36.24 -13.98
N ARG A 314 -3.19 37.00 -14.23
CA ARG A 314 -3.38 37.82 -15.44
C ARG A 314 -3.27 39.31 -15.20
N HIS A 315 -3.51 39.77 -13.98
CA HIS A 315 -3.45 41.18 -13.63
C HIS A 315 -2.00 41.66 -13.57
N SER A 316 -1.75 42.97 -13.55
CA SER A 316 -0.43 43.57 -13.31
C SER A 316 0.03 43.35 -11.86
N GLU A 317 -0.91 43.23 -10.92
CA GLU A 317 -0.69 42.98 -9.48
C GLU A 317 -0.43 41.50 -9.14
N ARG A 318 0.41 40.83 -9.93
CA ARG A 318 0.72 39.42 -9.67
C ARG A 318 1.63 39.32 -8.45
N ARG A 319 1.18 38.64 -7.40
CA ARG A 319 1.93 38.44 -6.14
C ARG A 319 2.89 37.23 -6.16
N GLY A 320 3.16 36.66 -7.34
CA GLY A 320 4.12 35.56 -7.52
C GLY A 320 5.58 36.03 -7.55
N LEU A 321 6.54 35.10 -7.62
CA LEU A 321 7.97 35.44 -7.71
C LEU A 321 8.36 36.10 -9.04
N ALA A 322 7.93 35.55 -10.18
CA ALA A 322 8.25 36.09 -11.51
C ALA A 322 7.91 37.60 -11.71
N PRO A 323 6.73 38.09 -11.30
CA PRO A 323 6.38 39.51 -11.40
C PRO A 323 7.12 40.40 -10.38
N ARG A 324 7.55 39.88 -9.22
CA ARG A 324 8.44 40.62 -8.30
C ARG A 324 9.83 40.86 -8.89
N VAL A 325 10.26 39.98 -9.81
CA VAL A 325 11.52 40.08 -10.55
C VAL A 325 11.32 40.78 -11.92
N GLY A 326 10.12 41.29 -12.22
CA GLY A 326 9.84 42.05 -13.45
C GLY A 326 9.74 41.22 -14.73
N LEU A 327 9.57 39.89 -14.64
CA LEU A 327 9.55 39.03 -15.82
C LEU A 327 8.27 39.18 -16.67
N PRO A 328 8.39 39.23 -18.00
CA PRO A 328 7.21 39.30 -18.88
C PRO A 328 6.42 37.99 -18.86
N LEU A 329 5.15 38.08 -19.28
CA LEU A 329 4.20 36.97 -19.38
C LEU A 329 4.73 35.75 -20.14
N ARG A 330 5.43 35.98 -21.27
CA ARG A 330 5.99 34.92 -22.12
C ARG A 330 7.20 34.25 -21.46
N ALA A 331 8.08 35.02 -20.82
CA ALA A 331 9.20 34.46 -20.06
C ALA A 331 8.71 33.64 -18.86
N THR A 332 7.65 34.09 -18.19
CA THR A 332 7.03 33.33 -17.10
C THR A 332 6.45 32.00 -17.59
N ALA A 333 5.85 31.98 -18.78
CA ALA A 333 5.33 30.74 -19.38
C ALA A 333 6.44 29.76 -19.77
N LEU A 334 7.54 30.28 -20.35
CA LEU A 334 8.74 29.48 -20.67
C LEU A 334 9.38 28.90 -19.41
N LEU A 335 9.58 29.71 -18.36
CA LEU A 335 10.13 29.26 -17.09
C LEU A 335 9.21 28.24 -16.40
N GLY A 336 7.89 28.42 -16.49
CA GLY A 336 6.92 27.42 -16.03
C GLY A 336 7.01 26.10 -16.80
N GLY A 337 7.26 26.15 -18.12
CA GLY A 337 7.50 24.97 -18.94
C GLY A 337 8.81 24.26 -18.57
N LEU A 338 9.89 25.01 -18.36
CA LEU A 338 11.16 24.47 -17.89
C LEU A 338 11.02 23.85 -16.49
N LEU A 339 10.28 24.51 -15.60
CA LEU A 339 9.94 23.98 -14.27
C LEU A 339 9.15 22.67 -14.39
N ALA A 340 8.21 22.55 -15.33
CA ALA A 340 7.47 21.32 -15.57
C ALA A 340 8.38 20.17 -16.01
N VAL A 341 9.30 20.42 -16.95
CA VAL A 341 10.29 19.43 -17.40
C VAL A 341 11.23 19.04 -16.26
N GLY A 342 11.77 20.03 -15.53
CA GLY A 342 12.63 19.79 -14.37
C GLY A 342 11.91 19.01 -13.27
N PHE A 343 10.65 19.33 -13.00
CA PHE A 343 9.82 18.62 -12.03
C PHE A 343 9.60 17.16 -12.43
N VAL A 344 9.27 16.86 -13.70
CA VAL A 344 9.11 15.48 -14.18
C VAL A 344 10.44 14.71 -14.09
N LEU A 345 11.56 15.33 -14.46
CA LEU A 345 12.88 14.71 -14.39
C LEU A 345 13.30 14.40 -12.96
N VAL A 346 13.07 15.33 -12.03
CA VAL A 346 13.44 15.20 -10.60
C VAL A 346 12.48 14.27 -9.86
N CYS A 347 11.17 14.43 -10.05
CA CYS A 347 10.14 13.70 -9.30
C CYS A 347 9.79 12.34 -9.90
N ARG A 348 10.40 11.98 -11.04
CA ARG A 348 10.14 10.77 -11.82
C ARG A 348 8.83 10.86 -12.62
N PRO A 349 8.71 10.12 -13.75
CA PRO A 349 7.52 10.11 -14.58
C PRO A 349 6.39 9.26 -13.98
N ASP A 350 5.94 9.59 -12.77
CA ASP A 350 4.75 8.97 -12.18
C ASP A 350 3.46 9.46 -12.90
N PRO A 351 2.41 8.62 -13.02
CA PRO A 351 1.19 8.99 -13.75
C PRO A 351 0.55 10.30 -13.27
N SER A 352 0.58 10.56 -11.97
CA SER A 352 0.09 11.82 -11.37
C SER A 352 0.95 13.03 -11.73
N VAL A 353 2.27 12.85 -11.81
CA VAL A 353 3.24 13.90 -12.18
C VAL A 353 3.08 14.26 -13.66
N LEU A 354 3.00 13.26 -14.53
CA LEU A 354 2.80 13.45 -15.98
C LEU A 354 1.49 14.22 -16.26
N ARG A 355 0.39 13.84 -15.59
CA ARG A 355 -0.89 14.57 -15.70
C ARG A 355 -0.75 16.01 -15.24
N ALA A 356 -0.13 16.26 -14.09
CA ALA A 356 0.04 17.61 -13.56
C ALA A 356 0.87 18.50 -14.49
N ALA A 357 1.97 17.96 -15.01
CA ALA A 357 2.81 18.64 -16.00
C ALA A 357 2.05 18.92 -17.31
N ALA A 358 1.28 17.96 -17.82
CA ALA A 358 0.45 18.14 -19.01
C ALA A 358 -0.64 19.22 -18.82
N CYS A 359 -1.43 19.13 -17.74
CA CYS A 359 -2.44 20.15 -17.40
C CYS A 359 -1.80 21.54 -17.22
N GLY A 360 -0.66 21.60 -16.53
CA GLY A 360 0.11 22.82 -16.34
C GLY A 360 0.58 23.42 -17.66
N SER A 361 1.10 22.59 -18.57
CA SER A 361 1.58 23.01 -19.89
C SER A 361 0.44 23.58 -20.74
N VAL A 362 -0.74 22.96 -20.71
CA VAL A 362 -1.95 23.50 -21.36
C VAL A 362 -2.35 24.84 -20.74
N ALA A 363 -2.32 24.96 -19.40
CA ALA A 363 -2.64 26.21 -18.71
C ALA A 363 -1.62 27.34 -18.99
N LEU A 364 -0.33 27.00 -19.13
CA LEU A 364 0.75 27.91 -19.50
C LEU A 364 0.62 28.36 -20.95
N LEU A 365 0.27 27.46 -21.87
CA LEU A 365 -0.03 27.81 -23.26
C LEU A 365 -1.23 28.75 -23.37
N ALA A 366 -2.30 28.49 -22.60
CA ALA A 366 -3.45 29.39 -22.53
C ALA A 366 -3.07 30.77 -21.97
N LEU A 367 -2.12 30.84 -21.03
CA LEU A 367 -1.58 32.09 -20.51
C LEU A 367 -0.74 32.84 -21.56
N ALA A 368 0.15 32.13 -22.27
CA ALA A 368 1.01 32.71 -23.30
C ALA A 368 0.21 33.23 -24.51
N THR A 369 -0.92 32.59 -24.83
CA THR A 369 -1.82 32.95 -25.94
C THR A 369 -2.95 33.90 -25.53
N GLY A 370 -3.03 34.31 -24.25
CA GLY A 370 -4.06 35.23 -23.75
C GLY A 370 -5.49 34.66 -23.67
N ARG A 371 -5.72 33.41 -24.07
CA ARG A 371 -7.05 32.77 -24.10
C ARG A 371 -7.59 32.51 -22.69
N ARG A 372 -8.92 32.49 -22.49
CA ARG A 372 -9.54 32.20 -21.18
C ARG A 372 -9.15 30.79 -20.69
N ARG A 373 -8.86 30.64 -19.39
CA ARG A 373 -8.58 29.34 -18.77
C ARG A 373 -9.90 28.61 -18.55
N SER A 374 -10.08 27.46 -19.20
CA SER A 374 -11.12 26.50 -18.85
C SER A 374 -10.44 25.22 -18.37
N LEU A 375 -10.69 24.83 -17.11
CA LEU A 375 -9.95 23.76 -16.44
C LEU A 375 -10.41 22.36 -16.87
N ILE A 376 -11.69 22.19 -17.23
CA ILE A 376 -12.23 20.89 -17.68
C ILE A 376 -11.69 20.49 -19.06
N PRO A 377 -11.72 21.36 -20.10
CA PRO A 377 -11.05 21.09 -21.36
C PRO A 377 -9.56 20.81 -21.20
N ALA A 378 -8.86 21.51 -20.30
CA ALA A 378 -7.44 21.27 -20.05
C ALA A 378 -7.19 19.85 -19.49
N LEU A 379 -8.03 19.40 -18.56
CA LEU A 379 -7.99 18.02 -18.04
C LEU A 379 -8.30 17.00 -19.15
N ALA A 380 -9.34 17.23 -19.96
CA ALA A 380 -9.71 16.34 -21.06
C ALA A 380 -8.60 16.24 -22.12
N THR A 381 -7.97 17.37 -22.48
CA THR A 381 -6.82 17.40 -23.39
C THR A 381 -5.63 16.66 -22.79
N ALA A 382 -5.32 16.87 -21.52
CA ALA A 382 -4.22 16.16 -20.86
C ALA A 382 -4.46 14.64 -20.85
N VAL A 383 -5.67 14.20 -20.53
CA VAL A 383 -6.04 12.77 -20.56
C VAL A 383 -5.90 12.21 -21.96
N LEU A 384 -6.45 12.89 -22.97
CA LEU A 384 -6.38 12.44 -24.37
C LEU A 384 -4.93 12.32 -24.85
N LEU A 385 -4.10 13.35 -24.64
CA LEU A 385 -2.70 13.34 -25.09
C LEU A 385 -1.87 12.27 -24.37
N LEU A 386 -2.04 12.13 -23.06
CA LEU A 386 -1.26 11.17 -22.27
C LEU A 386 -1.64 9.72 -22.61
N VAL A 387 -2.93 9.42 -22.77
CA VAL A 387 -3.38 8.08 -23.17
C VAL A 387 -2.94 7.73 -24.60
N LEU A 388 -2.94 8.70 -25.51
CA LEU A 388 -2.44 8.48 -26.87
C LEU A 388 -0.91 8.27 -26.89
N TYR A 389 -0.18 8.95 -26.01
CA TYR A 389 1.27 8.81 -25.88
C TYR A 389 1.68 7.49 -25.22
N ASP A 390 1.05 7.15 -24.09
CA ASP A 390 1.27 5.89 -23.37
C ASP A 390 -0.07 5.25 -23.00
N PRO A 391 -0.56 4.29 -23.81
CA PRO A 391 -1.86 3.66 -23.61
C PRO A 391 -1.93 2.82 -22.33
N TRP A 392 -0.79 2.46 -21.72
CA TRP A 392 -0.77 1.74 -20.44
C TRP A 392 -1.27 2.61 -19.28
N LEU A 393 -1.16 3.94 -19.38
CA LEU A 393 -1.73 4.87 -18.40
C LEU A 393 -3.24 4.67 -18.22
N ALA A 394 -3.93 4.17 -19.26
CA ALA A 394 -5.36 3.88 -19.21
C ALA A 394 -5.74 2.83 -18.15
N ARG A 395 -4.82 1.92 -17.81
CA ARG A 395 -5.00 0.87 -16.78
C ARG A 395 -4.27 1.18 -15.48
N ALA A 396 -3.53 2.28 -15.42
CA ALA A 396 -2.80 2.69 -14.22
C ALA A 396 -3.74 3.30 -13.17
N TYR A 397 -3.86 2.65 -12.01
CA TYR A 397 -4.70 3.15 -10.92
C TYR A 397 -4.34 4.57 -10.46
N GLY A 398 -3.04 4.90 -10.40
CA GLY A 398 -2.59 6.25 -10.04
C GLY A 398 -3.10 7.32 -11.02
N PHE A 399 -3.14 7.01 -12.32
CA PHE A 399 -3.70 7.90 -13.33
C PHE A 399 -5.20 8.08 -13.13
N LEU A 400 -5.93 6.97 -12.97
CA LEU A 400 -7.38 6.97 -12.73
C LEU A 400 -7.76 7.82 -11.51
N LEU A 401 -7.13 7.55 -10.36
CA LEU A 401 -7.38 8.29 -9.11
C LEU A 401 -7.08 9.79 -9.26
N SER A 402 -6.01 10.15 -9.97
CA SER A 402 -5.61 11.55 -10.20
C SER A 402 -6.63 12.32 -11.06
N VAL A 403 -7.17 11.68 -12.10
CA VAL A 403 -8.20 12.28 -12.96
C VAL A 403 -9.54 12.37 -12.24
N LEU A 404 -9.96 11.33 -11.51
CA LEU A 404 -11.18 11.34 -10.71
C LEU A 404 -11.12 12.44 -9.64
N ALA A 405 -10.05 12.52 -8.85
CA ALA A 405 -9.89 13.56 -7.84
C ALA A 405 -9.96 14.97 -8.47
N THR A 406 -9.23 15.22 -9.55
CA THR A 406 -9.25 16.53 -10.22
C THR A 406 -10.62 16.84 -10.82
N GLY A 407 -11.28 15.85 -11.42
CA GLY A 407 -12.64 15.98 -11.94
C GLY A 407 -13.65 16.33 -10.84
N ALA A 408 -13.56 15.66 -9.68
CA ALA A 408 -14.41 15.93 -8.53
C ALA A 408 -14.20 17.35 -7.97
N LEU A 409 -12.95 17.82 -7.88
CA LEU A 409 -12.61 19.18 -7.45
C LEU A 409 -13.19 20.24 -8.41
N LEU A 410 -13.22 19.96 -9.72
CA LEU A 410 -13.71 20.92 -10.72
C LEU A 410 -15.24 20.91 -10.89
N THR A 411 -15.91 19.81 -10.59
CA THR A 411 -17.34 19.63 -10.92
C THR A 411 -18.26 19.52 -9.70
N ILE A 412 -17.84 18.80 -8.66
CA ILE A 412 -18.68 18.49 -7.48
C ILE A 412 -18.38 19.45 -6.33
N ALA A 413 -17.09 19.67 -6.03
CA ALA A 413 -16.65 20.47 -4.89
C ALA A 413 -17.21 21.91 -4.85
N PRO A 414 -17.30 22.67 -5.97
CA PRO A 414 -17.85 24.03 -5.93
C PRO A 414 -19.32 24.07 -5.47
N GLY A 415 -20.13 23.10 -5.93
CA GLY A 415 -21.53 22.99 -5.54
C GLY A 415 -21.70 22.63 -4.05
N TRP A 416 -20.85 21.74 -3.54
CA TRP A 416 -20.85 21.35 -2.12
C TRP A 416 -20.35 22.48 -1.22
N SER A 417 -19.29 23.20 -1.62
CA SER A 417 -18.79 24.37 -0.89
C SER A 417 -19.87 25.46 -0.80
N ALA A 418 -20.57 25.76 -1.90
CA ALA A 418 -21.68 26.69 -1.88
C ALA A 418 -22.82 26.25 -0.94
N ALA A 419 -23.10 24.95 -0.86
CA ALA A 419 -24.09 24.39 0.05
C ALA A 419 -23.68 24.52 1.53
N LEU A 420 -22.41 24.25 1.86
CA LEU A 420 -21.87 24.41 3.21
C LEU A 420 -21.84 25.88 3.65
N ARG A 421 -21.48 26.79 2.74
CA ARG A 421 -21.51 28.25 3.00
C ARG A 421 -22.92 28.75 3.29
N ARG A 422 -23.95 28.22 2.61
CA ARG A 422 -25.36 28.51 2.95
C ARG A 422 -25.73 28.08 4.37
N ARG A 423 -25.01 27.12 4.94
CA ARG A 423 -25.17 26.64 6.33
C ARG A 423 -24.21 27.31 7.33
N ARG A 424 -23.66 28.49 6.99
CA ARG A 424 -22.77 29.30 7.84
C ARG A 424 -21.39 28.70 8.12
N VAL A 425 -20.94 27.68 7.37
CA VAL A 425 -19.55 27.20 7.44
C VAL A 425 -18.61 28.26 6.85
N PRO A 426 -17.47 28.58 7.51
CA PRO A 426 -16.50 29.55 6.99
C PRO A 426 -16.03 29.21 5.56
N PRO A 427 -15.86 30.19 4.66
CA PRO A 427 -15.59 29.93 3.24
C PRO A 427 -14.40 29.00 2.98
N ARG A 428 -13.28 29.21 3.67
CA ARG A 428 -12.08 28.36 3.48
C ARG A 428 -12.30 26.92 3.96
N LEU A 429 -12.99 26.75 5.09
CA LEU A 429 -13.30 25.43 5.62
C LEU A 429 -14.32 24.72 4.72
N ALA A 430 -15.31 25.44 4.20
CA ALA A 430 -16.29 24.90 3.26
C ALA A 430 -15.65 24.44 1.95
N GLU A 431 -14.68 25.19 1.42
CA GLU A 431 -13.91 24.80 0.23
C GLU A 431 -13.06 23.55 0.48
N ALA A 432 -12.32 23.50 1.58
CA ALA A 432 -11.48 22.36 1.93
C ALA A 432 -12.33 21.09 2.18
N LEU A 433 -13.37 21.17 3.01
CA LEU A 433 -14.28 20.04 3.29
C LEU A 433 -14.99 19.55 2.02
N ALA A 434 -15.42 20.47 1.15
CA ALA A 434 -16.07 20.09 -0.08
C ALA A 434 -15.10 19.41 -1.06
N ALA A 435 -13.87 19.91 -1.16
CA ALA A 435 -12.84 19.31 -2.00
C ALA A 435 -12.45 17.91 -1.52
N THR A 436 -12.16 17.74 -0.23
CA THR A 436 -11.79 16.44 0.35
C THR A 436 -12.93 15.43 0.24
N ALA A 437 -14.15 15.82 0.61
CA ALA A 437 -15.30 14.92 0.54
C ALA A 437 -15.66 14.55 -0.91
N ALA A 438 -15.58 15.48 -1.86
CA ALA A 438 -15.87 15.19 -3.26
C ALA A 438 -14.83 14.25 -3.88
N ALA A 439 -13.54 14.48 -3.60
CA ALA A 439 -12.48 13.59 -4.04
C ALA A 439 -12.64 12.19 -3.43
N GLN A 440 -12.91 12.10 -2.13
CA GLN A 440 -13.11 10.81 -1.46
C GLN A 440 -14.33 10.06 -2.00
N ALA A 441 -15.47 10.74 -2.22
CA ALA A 441 -16.67 10.11 -2.76
C ALA A 441 -16.45 9.45 -4.14
N LEU A 442 -15.62 10.06 -4.99
CA LEU A 442 -15.35 9.53 -6.34
C LEU A 442 -14.18 8.55 -6.38
N CYS A 443 -13.17 8.73 -5.52
CA CYS A 443 -11.99 7.86 -5.48
C CYS A 443 -12.15 6.63 -4.59
N ALA A 444 -13.00 6.66 -3.55
CA ALA A 444 -13.15 5.57 -2.59
C ALA A 444 -13.49 4.20 -3.23
N PRO A 445 -14.39 4.09 -4.24
CA PRO A 445 -14.65 2.82 -4.92
C PRO A 445 -13.40 2.20 -5.54
N VAL A 446 -12.53 3.01 -6.14
CA VAL A 446 -11.28 2.55 -6.76
C VAL A 446 -10.24 2.19 -5.70
N VAL A 447 -10.15 2.97 -4.62
CA VAL A 447 -9.27 2.68 -3.48
C VAL A 447 -9.69 1.38 -2.78
N ALA A 448 -10.99 1.09 -2.70
CA ALA A 448 -11.50 -0.15 -2.11
C ALA A 448 -11.05 -1.39 -2.88
N VAL A 449 -11.01 -1.36 -4.23
CA VAL A 449 -10.43 -2.45 -5.05
C VAL A 449 -8.96 -2.70 -4.70
N LEU A 450 -8.20 -1.64 -4.42
CA LEU A 450 -6.77 -1.73 -4.17
C LEU A 450 -6.41 -2.16 -2.75
N SER A 451 -7.23 -1.77 -1.78
CA SER A 451 -6.91 -1.90 -0.36
C SER A 451 -7.81 -2.87 0.39
N ALA A 452 -8.89 -3.36 -0.25
CA ALA A 452 -9.94 -4.17 0.39
C ALA A 452 -10.45 -3.53 1.69
N ARG A 453 -10.44 -2.19 1.77
CA ARG A 453 -10.76 -1.42 2.96
C ARG A 453 -11.30 -0.04 2.60
N VAL A 454 -12.17 0.50 3.44
CA VAL A 454 -12.67 1.88 3.36
C VAL A 454 -12.30 2.62 4.64
N SER A 455 -11.55 3.72 4.52
CA SER A 455 -11.18 4.54 5.68
C SER A 455 -12.35 5.42 6.15
N LEU A 456 -12.72 5.30 7.42
CA LEU A 456 -13.71 6.17 8.06
C LEU A 456 -13.09 7.49 8.53
N VAL A 457 -11.78 7.51 8.74
CA VAL A 457 -11.01 8.68 9.20
C VAL A 457 -10.31 9.43 8.06
N GLY A 458 -10.56 9.02 6.81
CA GLY A 458 -9.95 9.60 5.60
C GLY A 458 -10.15 11.11 5.49
N VAL A 459 -11.39 11.60 5.53
CA VAL A 459 -11.72 13.04 5.41
C VAL A 459 -11.01 13.90 6.47
N PRO A 460 -11.14 13.63 7.79
CA PRO A 460 -10.49 14.46 8.80
C PRO A 460 -8.95 14.38 8.72
N CYS A 461 -8.38 13.21 8.43
CA CYS A 461 -6.92 13.08 8.27
C CYS A 461 -6.41 13.89 7.08
N ASN A 462 -7.10 13.82 5.93
CA ASN A 462 -6.77 14.59 4.72
C ASN A 462 -6.80 16.09 5.00
N LEU A 463 -7.87 16.59 5.64
CA LEU A 463 -8.02 18.00 5.99
C LEU A 463 -6.88 18.49 6.89
N LEU A 464 -6.53 17.73 7.94
CA LEU A 464 -5.47 18.09 8.88
C LEU A 464 -4.07 18.05 8.23
N VAL A 465 -3.85 17.12 7.30
CA VAL A 465 -2.59 17.00 6.55
C VAL A 465 -2.43 18.10 5.52
N GLU A 466 -3.50 18.53 4.86
CA GLU A 466 -3.45 19.54 3.79
C GLU A 466 -2.83 20.87 4.26
N PHE A 467 -3.03 21.26 5.52
CA PHE A 467 -2.37 22.43 6.12
C PHE A 467 -0.84 22.37 6.13
N ALA A 468 -0.28 21.16 6.24
CA ALA A 468 1.16 20.94 6.34
C ALA A 468 1.81 20.56 5.01
N VAL A 469 1.05 20.09 4.02
CA VAL A 469 1.60 19.69 2.70
C VAL A 469 2.25 20.86 1.99
N ALA A 470 1.58 22.01 1.88
CA ALA A 470 2.13 23.18 1.19
C ALA A 470 3.47 23.68 1.76
N PRO A 471 3.62 23.94 3.08
CA PRO A 471 4.90 24.37 3.63
C PRO A 471 5.98 23.28 3.52
N ALA A 472 5.64 22.00 3.72
CA ALA A 472 6.59 20.89 3.55
C ALA A 472 7.11 20.80 2.11
N THR A 473 6.22 20.93 1.12
CA THR A 473 6.60 20.91 -0.30
C THR A 473 7.50 22.08 -0.66
N VAL A 474 7.15 23.32 -0.28
CA VAL A 474 7.96 24.51 -0.61
C VAL A 474 9.35 24.44 0.02
N LEU A 475 9.43 24.16 1.32
CA LEU A 475 10.72 24.06 2.03
C LEU A 475 11.55 22.87 1.54
N GLY A 476 10.90 21.74 1.22
CA GLY A 476 11.56 20.55 0.70
C GLY A 476 12.16 20.75 -0.70
N PHE A 477 11.44 21.41 -1.62
CA PHE A 477 12.00 21.79 -2.92
C PHE A 477 13.07 22.88 -2.80
N ALA A 478 12.96 23.79 -1.83
CA ALA A 478 14.01 24.76 -1.55
C ALA A 478 15.29 24.07 -1.04
N ALA A 479 15.18 23.10 -0.12
CA ALA A 479 16.30 22.30 0.35
C ALA A 479 16.94 21.50 -0.80
N LEU A 480 16.12 20.87 -1.66
CA LEU A 480 16.58 20.17 -2.86
C LEU A 480 17.40 21.09 -3.78
N ALA A 481 16.92 22.31 -4.03
CA ALA A 481 17.59 23.26 -4.90
C ALA A 481 18.86 23.85 -4.28
N ALA A 482 18.89 24.02 -2.95
CA ALA A 482 20.05 24.53 -2.22
C ALA A 482 21.15 23.49 -2.02
N ALA A 483 20.82 22.19 -1.98
CA ALA A 483 21.77 21.13 -1.62
C ALA A 483 23.07 21.10 -2.45
N PRO A 484 23.05 21.30 -3.79
CA PRO A 484 24.29 21.34 -4.57
C PRO A 484 25.14 22.60 -4.37
N LEU A 485 24.55 23.68 -3.83
CA LEU A 485 25.18 25.00 -3.70
C LEU A 485 25.70 25.26 -2.29
N ALA A 486 24.91 24.90 -1.27
CA ALA A 486 25.24 25.09 0.14
C ALA A 486 24.50 24.06 1.00
N MET A 487 25.17 22.95 1.35
CA MET A 487 24.59 21.89 2.17
C MET A 487 24.08 22.40 3.54
N PRO A 488 24.77 23.29 4.28
CA PRO A 488 24.24 23.81 5.56
C PRO A 488 22.92 24.57 5.41
N VAL A 489 22.72 25.28 4.30
CA VAL A 489 21.46 25.96 4.00
C VAL A 489 20.36 24.95 3.68
N ALA A 490 20.70 23.90 2.92
CA ALA A 490 19.78 22.81 2.63
C ALA A 490 19.36 22.06 3.90
N GLU A 491 20.28 21.79 4.82
CA GLU A 491 20.01 21.20 6.14
C GLU A 491 19.11 22.11 6.99
N ALA A 492 19.36 23.41 7.04
CA ALA A 492 18.51 24.36 7.76
C ALA A 492 17.08 24.40 7.19
N LEU A 493 16.95 24.41 5.86
CA LEU A 493 15.65 24.32 5.18
C LEU A 493 14.95 22.98 5.44
N ALA A 494 15.70 21.88 5.41
CA ALA A 494 15.18 20.54 5.71
C ALA A 494 14.74 20.41 7.18
N TRP A 495 15.46 21.05 8.11
CA TRP A 495 15.07 21.14 9.51
C TRP A 495 13.77 21.91 9.69
N CYS A 496 13.60 23.05 9.02
CA CYS A 496 12.33 23.78 8.99
C CYS A 496 11.20 22.92 8.37
N ALA A 497 11.48 22.20 7.29
CA ALA A 497 10.54 21.30 6.63
C ALA A 497 10.16 20.08 7.50
N SER A 498 10.99 19.74 8.49
CA SER A 498 10.76 18.59 9.36
C SER A 498 9.53 18.78 10.26
N TRP A 499 9.20 20.01 10.65
CA TRP A 499 8.03 20.32 11.47
C TRP A 499 6.71 19.92 10.80
N PRO A 500 6.38 20.42 9.59
CA PRO A 500 5.17 19.98 8.90
C PRO A 500 5.24 18.50 8.51
N ALA A 501 6.41 17.95 8.17
CA ALA A 501 6.53 16.51 7.89
C ALA A 501 6.17 15.64 9.12
N ARG A 502 6.63 16.01 10.32
CA ARG A 502 6.27 15.33 11.58
C ARG A 502 4.78 15.44 11.87
N TRP A 503 4.16 16.59 11.59
CA TRP A 503 2.72 16.75 11.72
C TRP A 503 1.97 15.76 10.83
N ILE A 504 2.34 15.66 9.55
CA ILE A 504 1.70 14.73 8.61
C ILE A 504 1.83 13.28 9.11
N ALA A 505 3.03 12.86 9.51
CA ALA A 505 3.26 11.53 10.04
C ALA A 505 2.47 11.27 11.35
N GLY A 506 2.40 12.27 12.23
CA GLY A 506 1.63 12.22 13.47
C GLY A 506 0.14 12.03 13.24
N VAL A 507 -0.45 12.78 12.29
CA VAL A 507 -1.86 12.65 11.91
C VAL A 507 -2.13 11.25 11.34
N ALA A 508 -1.28 10.76 10.45
CA ALA A 508 -1.43 9.42 9.87
C ALA A 508 -1.38 8.33 10.96
N ARG A 509 -0.40 8.38 11.86
CA ARG A 509 -0.27 7.39 12.96
C ARG A 509 -1.41 7.48 13.96
N ALA A 510 -1.85 8.69 14.33
CA ALA A 510 -2.96 8.89 15.24
C ALA A 510 -4.29 8.40 14.64
N GLY A 511 -4.55 8.68 13.36
CA GLY A 511 -5.72 8.19 12.64
C GLY A 511 -5.73 6.67 12.50
N ALA A 512 -4.58 6.06 12.17
CA ALA A 512 -4.44 4.60 12.05
C ALA A 512 -4.58 3.88 13.40
N ALA A 513 -4.17 4.52 14.51
CA ALA A 513 -4.31 3.96 15.84
C ALA A 513 -5.78 3.84 16.31
N LEU A 514 -6.72 4.54 15.67
CA LEU A 514 -8.13 4.47 16.03
C LEU A 514 -8.72 3.07 15.72
N PRO A 515 -9.41 2.42 16.68
CA PRO A 515 -9.87 1.04 16.54
C PRO A 515 -10.77 0.78 15.32
N GLY A 516 -11.60 1.76 14.96
CA GLY A 516 -12.48 1.75 13.79
C GLY A 516 -12.01 2.67 12.68
N SER A 517 -10.69 2.84 12.48
CA SER A 517 -10.13 3.71 11.43
C SER A 517 -10.63 3.38 10.02
N GLY A 518 -11.07 2.15 9.78
CA GLY A 518 -11.66 1.72 8.52
C GLY A 518 -12.37 0.38 8.64
N VAL A 519 -13.19 0.08 7.64
CA VAL A 519 -14.00 -1.15 7.52
C VAL A 519 -13.46 -1.99 6.38
N ASP A 520 -13.31 -3.30 6.61
CA ASP A 520 -12.93 -4.24 5.56
C ASP A 520 -14.05 -4.32 4.52
N TRP A 521 -13.68 -4.26 3.25
CA TRP A 521 -14.61 -4.18 2.13
C TRP A 521 -14.15 -5.10 1.00
N PRO A 522 -15.06 -5.73 0.22
CA PRO A 522 -14.64 -6.59 -0.88
C PRO A 522 -13.70 -5.85 -1.84
N GLY A 523 -12.51 -6.43 -2.04
CA GLY A 523 -11.42 -5.85 -2.85
C GLY A 523 -11.55 -6.07 -4.36
N ASP A 524 -12.76 -6.32 -4.85
CA ASP A 524 -13.06 -6.59 -6.24
C ASP A 524 -13.91 -5.47 -6.87
N TRP A 525 -14.08 -5.51 -8.19
CA TRP A 525 -14.90 -4.53 -8.90
C TRP A 525 -16.39 -4.62 -8.52
N GLY A 526 -16.86 -5.77 -8.04
CA GLY A 526 -18.19 -5.94 -7.46
C GLY A 526 -18.36 -5.11 -6.17
N GLY A 527 -17.39 -5.23 -5.26
CA GLY A 527 -17.28 -4.38 -4.08
C GLY A 527 -17.23 -2.90 -4.41
N ALA A 528 -16.47 -2.50 -5.43
CA ALA A 528 -16.42 -1.11 -5.88
C ALA A 528 -17.79 -0.59 -6.34
N ALA A 529 -18.53 -1.39 -7.13
CA ALA A 529 -19.86 -1.03 -7.59
C ALA A 529 -20.86 -0.92 -6.42
N LEU A 530 -20.79 -1.84 -5.45
CA LEU A 530 -21.58 -1.77 -4.22
C LEU A 530 -21.27 -0.49 -3.43
N LEU A 531 -19.99 -0.14 -3.25
CA LEU A 531 -19.61 1.07 -2.53
C LEU A 531 -20.08 2.33 -3.26
N ALA A 532 -19.95 2.37 -4.59
CA ALA A 532 -20.46 3.46 -5.39
C ALA A 532 -21.98 3.62 -5.26
N LEU A 533 -22.74 2.52 -5.23
CA LEU A 533 -24.18 2.52 -5.00
C LEU A 533 -24.53 3.03 -3.60
N VAL A 534 -23.81 2.58 -2.57
CA VAL A 534 -23.98 3.06 -1.19
C VAL A 534 -23.71 4.56 -1.11
N ILE A 535 -22.62 5.05 -1.71
CA ILE A 535 -22.31 6.49 -1.76
C ILE A 535 -23.41 7.25 -2.50
N ALA A 536 -23.90 6.76 -3.64
CA ALA A 536 -24.97 7.39 -4.39
C ALA A 536 -26.28 7.44 -3.57
N ALA A 537 -26.65 6.34 -2.90
CA ALA A 537 -27.80 6.27 -2.02
C ALA A 537 -27.66 7.24 -0.83
N LEU A 538 -26.48 7.34 -0.21
CA LEU A 538 -26.18 8.29 0.86
C LEU A 538 -26.27 9.75 0.38
N LEU A 539 -25.83 10.06 -0.84
CA LEU A 539 -25.94 11.40 -1.40
C LEU A 539 -27.38 11.80 -1.72
N LEU A 540 -28.20 10.85 -2.20
CA LEU A 540 -29.62 11.08 -2.51
C LEU A 540 -30.47 11.20 -1.24
N THR A 541 -30.30 10.27 -0.29
CA THR A 541 -31.02 10.25 0.98
C THR A 541 -30.52 11.32 1.94
N GLY A 542 -29.21 11.56 1.97
CA GLY A 542 -28.56 12.59 2.78
C GLY A 542 -29.09 13.98 2.51
N ARG A 543 -29.50 14.31 1.27
CA ARG A 543 -30.19 15.58 0.98
C ARG A 543 -31.49 15.77 1.77
N ARG A 544 -32.24 14.69 2.03
CA ARG A 544 -33.46 14.70 2.86
C ARG A 544 -33.10 14.69 4.34
N LEU A 545 -32.15 13.85 4.73
CA LEU A 545 -31.72 13.66 6.11
C LEU A 545 -31.07 14.93 6.70
N LEU A 546 -30.23 15.61 5.91
CA LEU A 546 -29.57 16.87 6.26
C LEU A 546 -30.54 18.05 6.45
N ARG A 547 -31.85 17.91 6.15
CA ARG A 547 -32.85 18.94 6.46
C ARG A 547 -33.22 18.95 7.95
N HIS A 548 -32.96 17.85 8.67
CA HIS A 548 -33.29 17.70 10.08
C HIS A 548 -32.00 17.61 10.92
N PRO A 549 -31.74 18.56 11.83
CA PRO A 549 -30.48 18.63 12.56
C PRO A 549 -30.24 17.42 13.48
N TRP A 550 -31.30 16.83 14.02
CA TRP A 550 -31.21 15.68 14.93
C TRP A 550 -30.68 14.41 14.23
N TRP A 551 -31.07 14.16 12.97
CA TRP A 551 -30.50 13.05 12.21
C TRP A 551 -29.02 13.27 11.89
N CYS A 552 -28.58 14.51 11.63
CA CYS A 552 -27.17 14.82 11.46
C CYS A 552 -26.37 14.50 12.73
N VAL A 553 -26.91 14.88 13.90
CA VAL A 553 -26.30 14.58 15.20
C VAL A 553 -26.26 13.06 15.40
N LEU A 554 -27.35 12.33 15.14
CA LEU A 554 -27.37 10.88 15.26
C LEU A 554 -26.33 10.21 14.34
N CYS A 555 -26.26 10.61 13.06
CA CYS A 555 -25.25 10.09 12.12
C CYS A 555 -23.82 10.41 12.58
N ALA A 556 -23.58 11.61 13.11
CA ALA A 556 -22.27 11.97 13.65
C ALA A 556 -21.92 11.13 14.89
N VAL A 557 -22.86 10.91 15.80
CA VAL A 557 -22.68 10.04 16.97
C VAL A 557 -22.42 8.59 16.54
N LEU A 558 -23.20 8.06 15.60
CA LEU A 558 -23.00 6.71 15.05
C LEU A 558 -21.63 6.57 14.38
N LEU A 559 -21.19 7.58 13.62
CA LEU A 559 -19.85 7.59 13.03
C LEU A 559 -18.77 7.61 14.12
N VAL A 560 -18.91 8.45 15.15
CA VAL A 560 -17.99 8.48 16.29
C VAL A 560 -17.94 7.13 17.00
N LEU A 561 -19.09 6.50 17.27
CA LEU A 561 -19.16 5.16 17.85
C LEU A 561 -18.51 4.10 16.95
N ALA A 562 -18.72 4.17 15.64
CA ALA A 562 -18.13 3.26 14.67
C ALA A 562 -16.60 3.42 14.56
N VAL A 563 -16.07 4.64 14.71
CA VAL A 563 -14.63 4.93 14.69
C VAL A 563 -13.95 4.62 16.03
N MET A 564 -14.59 4.94 17.14
CA MET A 564 -14.04 4.71 18.48
C MET A 564 -14.14 3.24 18.91
N ARG A 565 -15.14 2.50 18.41
CA ARG A 565 -15.48 1.11 18.77
C ARG A 565 -15.24 0.83 20.26
N PRO A 566 -15.93 1.54 21.17
CA PRO A 566 -15.68 1.39 22.59
C PRO A 566 -15.87 -0.09 22.98
N PRO A 567 -14.95 -0.68 23.77
CA PRO A 567 -15.02 -2.09 24.17
C PRO A 567 -16.39 -2.60 24.64
N PRO A 568 -17.19 -1.85 25.44
CA PRO A 568 -18.53 -2.31 25.82
C PRO A 568 -19.48 -2.46 24.62
N LEU A 569 -19.41 -1.56 23.63
CA LEU A 569 -20.26 -1.63 22.45
C LEU A 569 -19.89 -2.82 21.55
N VAL A 570 -18.59 -3.02 21.30
CA VAL A 570 -18.12 -4.15 20.50
C VAL A 570 -18.51 -5.47 21.17
N ARG A 571 -18.30 -5.58 22.49
CA ARG A 571 -18.66 -6.78 23.24
C ARG A 571 -20.15 -7.10 23.19
N VAL A 572 -21.02 -6.08 23.27
CA VAL A 572 -22.49 -6.28 23.17
C VAL A 572 -22.90 -6.68 21.76
N LEU A 573 -22.28 -6.11 20.72
CA LEU A 573 -22.64 -6.38 19.32
C LEU A 573 -22.08 -7.69 18.78
N THR A 574 -20.86 -8.07 19.16
CA THR A 574 -20.15 -9.22 18.58
C THR A 574 -19.96 -10.38 19.56
N GLY A 575 -20.20 -10.18 20.85
CA GLY A 575 -19.85 -11.16 21.88
C GLY A 575 -18.34 -11.31 22.13
N TRP A 576 -17.49 -10.57 21.41
CA TRP A 576 -16.03 -10.71 21.45
C TRP A 576 -15.31 -9.49 22.05
N PRO A 577 -14.24 -9.68 22.85
CA PRO A 577 -13.86 -10.95 23.46
C PRO A 577 -14.85 -11.33 24.57
N PRO A 578 -15.10 -12.63 24.79
CA PRO A 578 -16.03 -13.06 25.82
C PRO A 578 -15.51 -12.66 27.21
N PRO A 579 -16.39 -12.39 28.19
CA PRO A 579 -15.96 -12.21 29.57
C PRO A 579 -15.25 -13.46 30.08
N ASP A 580 -14.31 -13.29 31.01
CA ASP A 580 -13.60 -14.38 31.69
C ASP A 580 -12.87 -15.37 30.77
N TRP A 581 -12.43 -14.91 29.58
CA TRP A 581 -11.52 -15.69 28.74
C TRP A 581 -10.27 -16.10 29.52
N ARG A 582 -9.81 -17.33 29.27
CA ARG A 582 -8.67 -17.96 29.93
C ARG A 582 -7.46 -18.05 29.00
N LEU A 583 -7.73 -18.40 27.75
CA LEU A 583 -6.78 -18.51 26.65
C LEU A 583 -7.42 -17.96 25.39
N VAL A 584 -6.68 -17.20 24.59
CA VAL A 584 -7.07 -16.84 23.22
C VAL A 584 -5.96 -17.25 22.26
N MET A 585 -6.34 -17.98 21.19
CA MET A 585 -5.50 -18.25 20.03
C MET A 585 -5.84 -17.20 18.96
N CYS A 586 -4.92 -16.28 18.69
CA CYS A 586 -5.15 -15.15 17.77
C CYS A 586 -5.04 -15.59 16.31
N ASP A 587 -5.90 -15.07 15.41
CA ASP A 587 -5.71 -15.20 13.95
C ASP A 587 -4.55 -14.29 13.50
N VAL A 588 -3.34 -14.84 13.51
CA VAL A 588 -2.10 -14.18 13.03
C VAL A 588 -1.68 -14.64 11.62
N GLY A 589 -2.54 -15.37 10.91
CA GLY A 589 -2.20 -16.00 9.63
C GLY A 589 -1.50 -17.34 9.82
N GLN A 590 -0.47 -17.64 9.03
CA GLN A 590 0.31 -18.87 9.18
C GLN A 590 1.39 -18.66 10.25
N GLY A 591 1.09 -19.10 11.48
CA GLY A 591 1.98 -19.02 12.63
C GLY A 591 1.22 -19.09 13.95
N ASP A 592 1.90 -18.90 15.07
CA ASP A 592 1.32 -18.97 16.41
C ASP A 592 1.34 -17.64 17.15
N ALA A 593 0.22 -17.27 17.77
CA ALA A 593 0.19 -16.28 18.83
C ALA A 593 -0.95 -16.62 19.79
N LEU A 594 -0.61 -16.94 21.04
CA LEU A 594 -1.55 -17.25 22.10
C LEU A 594 -1.44 -16.25 23.25
N VAL A 595 -2.57 -15.98 23.89
CA VAL A 595 -2.66 -15.05 25.02
C VAL A 595 -3.36 -15.74 26.18
N LEU A 596 -2.68 -15.81 27.32
CA LEU A 596 -3.19 -16.37 28.58
C LEU A 596 -3.59 -15.25 29.53
N ALA A 597 -4.80 -15.28 30.06
CA ALA A 597 -5.29 -14.23 30.95
C ALA A 597 -4.56 -14.25 32.30
N ALA A 598 -3.92 -13.15 32.66
CA ALA A 598 -3.25 -12.96 33.96
C ALA A 598 -4.01 -12.00 34.91
N GLY A 599 -5.17 -11.49 34.47
CA GLY A 599 -6.05 -10.60 35.25
C GLY A 599 -5.71 -9.11 35.13
N GLY A 600 -6.68 -8.24 35.38
CA GLY A 600 -6.47 -6.77 35.44
C GLY A 600 -5.84 -6.16 34.17
N GLY A 601 -6.25 -6.63 32.99
CA GLY A 601 -5.67 -6.18 31.70
C GLY A 601 -4.25 -6.69 31.43
N ALA A 602 -3.77 -7.68 32.19
CA ALA A 602 -2.51 -8.37 31.96
C ALA A 602 -2.71 -9.71 31.25
N GLY A 603 -1.77 -10.07 30.37
CA GLY A 603 -1.74 -11.38 29.70
C GLY A 603 -0.33 -11.89 29.46
N VAL A 604 -0.11 -13.19 29.63
CA VAL A 604 1.13 -13.87 29.21
C VAL A 604 0.97 -14.24 27.74
N VAL A 605 1.92 -13.83 26.91
CA VAL A 605 1.87 -14.05 25.46
C VAL A 605 2.81 -15.22 25.11
N VAL A 606 2.31 -16.19 24.36
CA VAL A 606 3.11 -17.33 23.86
C VAL A 606 3.14 -17.22 22.34
N ASP A 607 4.32 -16.95 21.80
CA ASP A 607 4.59 -16.57 20.42
C ASP A 607 3.86 -15.28 19.97
N ALA A 608 4.33 -14.71 18.87
CA ALA A 608 3.90 -13.41 18.37
C ALA A 608 3.40 -13.44 16.93
N GLY A 609 3.42 -14.60 16.27
CA GLY A 609 3.01 -14.77 14.88
C GLY A 609 3.99 -14.16 13.88
N PRO A 610 3.69 -14.26 12.56
CA PRO A 610 4.47 -13.62 11.50
C PRO A 610 4.17 -12.12 11.33
N ASP A 611 2.98 -11.67 11.76
CA ASP A 611 2.44 -10.34 11.47
C ASP A 611 2.28 -9.51 12.77
N PRO A 612 3.12 -8.49 12.99
CA PRO A 612 3.05 -7.60 14.15
C PRO A 612 1.68 -6.95 14.36
N GLU A 613 0.90 -6.79 13.32
CA GLU A 613 -0.31 -6.00 13.37
C GLU A 613 -1.53 -6.83 13.71
N ARG A 614 -1.56 -8.08 13.24
CA ARG A 614 -2.58 -9.05 13.65
C ARG A 614 -2.46 -9.34 15.14
N VAL A 615 -1.25 -9.58 15.64
CA VAL A 615 -1.04 -9.81 17.08
C VAL A 615 -1.34 -8.57 17.92
N ASP A 616 -0.95 -7.37 17.45
CA ASP A 616 -1.31 -6.13 18.15
C ASP A 616 -2.82 -5.90 18.21
N ARG A 617 -3.53 -6.15 17.10
CA ARG A 617 -4.99 -6.04 17.04
C ARG A 617 -5.65 -7.01 18.00
N CYS A 618 -5.20 -8.27 18.04
CA CYS A 618 -5.70 -9.28 18.97
C CYS A 618 -5.50 -8.82 20.42
N LEU A 619 -4.28 -8.40 20.79
CA LEU A 619 -4.00 -7.95 22.16
C LEU A 619 -4.77 -6.68 22.54
N ARG A 620 -5.00 -5.75 21.60
CA ARG A 620 -5.85 -4.57 21.83
C ARG A 620 -7.33 -4.94 22.01
N SER A 621 -7.86 -5.86 21.20
CA SER A 621 -9.25 -6.32 21.33
C SER A 621 -9.48 -7.02 22.67
N LEU A 622 -8.47 -7.72 23.20
CA LEU A 622 -8.45 -8.32 24.53
C LEU A 622 -8.24 -7.32 25.68
N GLY A 623 -7.93 -6.06 25.39
CA GLY A 623 -7.64 -5.03 26.41
C GLY A 623 -6.34 -5.26 27.17
N VAL A 624 -5.37 -5.97 26.58
CA VAL A 624 -4.07 -6.27 27.20
C VAL A 624 -3.17 -5.04 27.11
N THR A 625 -2.82 -4.48 28.26
CA THR A 625 -1.89 -3.34 28.40
C THR A 625 -0.58 -3.73 29.08
N ARG A 626 -0.59 -4.83 29.84
CA ARG A 626 0.57 -5.36 30.57
C ARG A 626 0.88 -6.78 30.14
N VAL A 627 2.14 -7.06 29.84
CA VAL A 627 2.62 -8.39 29.46
C VAL A 627 3.71 -8.82 30.45
N PRO A 628 3.35 -9.61 31.48
CA PRO A 628 4.33 -10.06 32.47
C PRO A 628 5.44 -10.92 31.86
N LEU A 629 5.11 -11.66 30.81
CA LEU A 629 6.05 -12.53 30.11
C LEU A 629 5.61 -12.72 28.66
N VAL A 630 6.58 -12.64 27.74
CA VAL A 630 6.45 -13.18 26.38
C VAL A 630 7.29 -14.45 26.32
N VAL A 631 6.69 -15.59 25.97
CA VAL A 631 7.40 -16.84 25.72
C VAL A 631 7.52 -17.00 24.20
N LEU A 632 8.73 -17.06 23.67
CA LEU A 632 8.99 -17.40 22.26
C LEU A 632 9.47 -18.84 22.19
N THR A 633 8.64 -19.72 21.63
CA THR A 633 8.86 -21.16 21.66
C THR A 633 10.13 -21.55 20.90
N HIS A 634 10.34 -20.97 19.71
CA HIS A 634 11.55 -21.08 18.91
C HIS A 634 11.65 -19.87 17.96
N PHE A 635 12.74 -19.73 17.20
CA PHE A 635 13.04 -18.50 16.44
C PHE A 635 12.56 -18.50 14.98
N HIS A 636 11.65 -19.39 14.56
CA HIS A 636 11.07 -19.26 13.23
C HIS A 636 10.23 -17.99 13.10
N ALA A 637 10.19 -17.45 11.88
CA ALA A 637 9.63 -16.14 11.61
C ALA A 637 8.12 -16.08 11.90
N ASP A 638 7.40 -17.17 11.70
CA ASP A 638 5.99 -17.36 12.04
C ASP A 638 5.69 -17.43 13.54
N HIS A 639 6.71 -17.45 14.40
CA HIS A 639 6.57 -17.34 15.85
C HIS A 639 7.09 -16.00 16.40
N VAL A 640 8.18 -15.45 15.85
CA VAL A 640 8.87 -14.29 16.46
C VAL A 640 8.77 -12.98 15.69
N ALA A 641 8.45 -13.00 14.39
CA ALA A 641 8.50 -11.78 13.56
C ALA A 641 7.46 -10.74 14.00
N GLY A 642 6.36 -11.17 14.61
CA GLY A 642 5.30 -10.33 15.15
C GLY A 642 5.61 -9.65 16.49
N LEU A 643 6.76 -9.92 17.12
CA LEU A 643 7.15 -9.34 18.41
C LEU A 643 6.98 -7.80 18.51
N PRO A 644 7.30 -6.98 17.48
CA PRO A 644 7.06 -5.53 17.54
C PRO A 644 5.61 -5.16 17.86
N GLY A 645 4.66 -6.02 17.45
CA GLY A 645 3.23 -5.90 17.71
C GLY A 645 2.89 -6.06 19.19
N VAL A 646 3.45 -7.09 19.82
CA VAL A 646 3.29 -7.35 21.26
C VAL A 646 3.84 -6.19 22.09
N LEU A 647 5.01 -5.67 21.71
CA LEU A 647 5.70 -4.58 22.42
C LEU A 647 5.04 -3.19 22.24
N ARG A 648 4.12 -3.04 21.28
CA ARG A 648 3.55 -1.75 20.91
C ARG A 648 2.54 -1.26 21.94
N GLY A 649 2.86 -0.15 22.63
CA GLY A 649 1.95 0.50 23.57
C GLY A 649 1.66 -0.33 24.84
N ARG A 650 2.48 -1.34 25.14
CA ARG A 650 2.32 -2.24 26.30
C ARG A 650 3.59 -2.26 27.14
N SER A 651 3.43 -2.43 28.46
CA SER A 651 4.57 -2.68 29.34
C SER A 651 4.89 -4.17 29.35
N VAL A 652 6.09 -4.54 28.88
CA VAL A 652 6.55 -5.95 28.83
C VAL A 652 7.67 -6.15 29.85
N ALA A 653 7.49 -7.07 30.80
CA ALA A 653 8.43 -7.23 31.91
C ALA A 653 9.62 -8.15 31.57
N ALA A 654 9.41 -9.20 30.77
CA ALA A 654 10.48 -10.11 30.33
C ALA A 654 10.11 -10.85 29.04
N ILE A 655 11.13 -11.31 28.32
CA ILE A 655 11.00 -12.25 27.21
C ILE A 655 11.74 -13.54 27.62
N GLU A 656 11.11 -14.68 27.42
CA GLU A 656 11.66 -16.01 27.68
C GLU A 656 11.71 -16.79 26.36
N THR A 657 12.85 -17.38 26.04
CA THR A 657 13.10 -18.07 24.77
C THR A 657 13.64 -19.47 24.98
N THR A 658 13.63 -20.30 23.93
CA THR A 658 14.43 -21.52 23.91
C THR A 658 15.94 -21.24 23.97
N ALA A 659 16.73 -22.27 24.26
CA ALA A 659 18.19 -22.21 24.26
C ALA A 659 18.81 -22.29 22.85
N LEU A 660 18.08 -22.83 21.87
CA LEU A 660 18.55 -22.96 20.49
C LEU A 660 18.29 -21.68 19.70
N GLU A 661 19.33 -20.87 19.48
CA GLU A 661 19.26 -19.58 18.75
C GLU A 661 19.30 -19.77 17.22
N GLN A 662 18.34 -20.52 16.68
CA GLN A 662 18.22 -20.78 15.23
C GLN A 662 16.81 -20.48 14.71
N PRO A 663 16.66 -19.78 13.58
CA PRO A 663 17.70 -19.12 12.79
C PRO A 663 18.37 -17.93 13.51
N PRO A 664 19.68 -17.70 13.31
CA PRO A 664 20.43 -16.69 14.07
C PRO A 664 19.95 -15.26 13.79
N GLU A 665 19.52 -14.99 12.56
CA GLU A 665 18.99 -13.68 12.15
C GLU A 665 17.73 -13.27 12.94
N GLN A 666 16.85 -14.23 13.23
CA GLN A 666 15.64 -13.98 13.99
C GLN A 666 15.92 -13.87 15.49
N ALA A 667 16.82 -14.71 16.01
CA ALA A 667 17.30 -14.59 17.38
C ALA A 667 17.98 -13.23 17.66
N GLU A 668 18.80 -12.74 16.72
CA GLU A 668 19.38 -11.40 16.80
C GLU A 668 18.33 -10.30 16.72
N SER A 669 17.33 -10.45 15.85
CA SER A 669 16.20 -9.52 15.76
C SER A 669 15.46 -9.37 17.09
N VAL A 670 15.16 -10.49 17.76
CA VAL A 670 14.53 -10.50 19.09
C VAL A 670 15.41 -9.79 20.11
N ARG A 671 16.72 -10.12 20.19
CA ARG A 671 17.66 -9.49 21.13
C ARG A 671 17.77 -7.99 20.93
N ARG A 672 17.85 -7.53 19.68
CA ARG A 672 17.90 -6.10 19.34
C ARG A 672 16.63 -5.38 19.79
N GLN A 673 15.46 -5.96 19.55
CA GLN A 673 14.18 -5.38 19.96
C GLN A 673 14.01 -5.31 21.49
N ALA A 674 14.49 -6.34 22.20
CA ALA A 674 14.49 -6.40 23.66
C ALA A 674 15.45 -5.37 24.26
N ALA A 675 16.69 -5.30 23.76
CA ALA A 675 17.72 -4.36 24.20
C ALA A 675 17.29 -2.90 24.00
N ALA A 676 16.70 -2.58 22.85
CA ALA A 676 16.19 -1.23 22.55
C ALA A 676 15.14 -0.74 23.55
N ARG A 677 14.43 -1.65 24.23
CA ARG A 677 13.41 -1.35 25.24
C ARG A 677 13.83 -1.74 26.66
N ARG A 678 15.08 -2.17 26.85
CA ARG A 678 15.63 -2.65 28.12
C ARG A 678 14.82 -3.78 28.76
N ILE A 679 14.30 -4.69 27.92
CA ILE A 679 13.55 -5.86 28.37
C ILE A 679 14.53 -7.02 28.58
N PRO A 680 14.56 -7.66 29.77
CA PRO A 680 15.42 -8.81 30.01
C PRO A 680 14.97 -10.02 29.17
N VAL A 681 15.94 -10.68 28.53
CA VAL A 681 15.74 -11.95 27.81
C VAL A 681 16.28 -13.08 28.67
N ARG A 682 15.48 -14.13 28.86
CA ARG A 682 15.80 -15.32 29.68
C ARG A 682 15.60 -16.59 28.87
N ARG A 683 16.19 -17.69 29.32
CA ARG A 683 15.99 -19.02 28.72
C ARG A 683 14.98 -19.81 29.54
N ALA A 684 14.05 -20.48 28.86
CA ALA A 684 13.13 -21.41 29.49
C ALA A 684 13.89 -22.67 29.94
N VAL A 685 13.60 -23.14 31.16
CA VAL A 685 14.24 -24.33 31.72
C VAL A 685 13.18 -25.36 32.09
N SER A 686 13.32 -26.62 31.65
CA SER A 686 12.38 -27.69 32.04
C SER A 686 12.25 -27.80 33.55
N GLY A 687 11.00 -27.97 34.01
CA GLY A 687 10.66 -28.04 35.43
C GLY A 687 10.35 -26.70 36.07
N GLU A 688 10.75 -25.59 35.46
CA GLU A 688 10.43 -24.23 35.92
C GLU A 688 8.92 -24.03 36.06
N ARG A 689 8.50 -23.42 37.17
CA ARG A 689 7.11 -23.05 37.43
C ARG A 689 7.01 -21.56 37.68
N ARG A 690 6.03 -20.93 37.05
CA ARG A 690 5.75 -19.50 37.20
C ARG A 690 4.25 -19.29 37.40
N ARG A 691 3.91 -18.15 37.99
CA ARG A 691 2.53 -17.75 38.27
C ARG A 691 2.33 -16.27 37.99
N ALA A 692 1.17 -15.91 37.43
CA ALA A 692 0.70 -14.54 37.28
C ALA A 692 -0.81 -14.48 37.62
N GLY A 693 -1.15 -13.95 38.80
CA GLY A 693 -2.53 -13.96 39.29
C GLY A 693 -3.05 -15.40 39.52
N SER A 694 -4.13 -15.78 38.84
CA SER A 694 -4.69 -17.15 38.88
C SER A 694 -4.11 -18.09 37.82
N LEU A 695 -3.21 -17.59 36.96
CA LEU A 695 -2.53 -18.36 35.92
C LEU A 695 -1.25 -18.97 36.48
N GLU A 696 -1.10 -20.29 36.37
CA GLU A 696 0.14 -21.01 36.67
C GLU A 696 0.59 -21.75 35.41
N TRP A 697 1.89 -21.77 35.13
CA TRP A 697 2.44 -22.61 34.06
C TRP A 697 3.75 -23.26 34.47
N ARG A 698 3.98 -24.43 33.89
CA ARG A 698 5.22 -25.20 34.02
C ARG A 698 5.83 -25.42 32.65
N VAL A 699 7.13 -25.16 32.53
CA VAL A 699 7.91 -25.52 31.35
C VAL A 699 8.18 -27.02 31.38
N LEU A 700 7.77 -27.73 30.33
CA LEU A 700 7.99 -29.17 30.21
C LEU A 700 9.19 -29.50 29.30
N TRP A 701 9.40 -28.69 28.26
CA TRP A 701 10.44 -28.87 27.23
C TRP A 701 11.01 -27.50 26.84
N PRO A 702 12.29 -27.38 26.38
CA PRO A 702 13.30 -28.43 26.18
C PRO A 702 13.84 -29.03 27.47
N GLY A 703 14.28 -30.29 27.42
CA GLY A 703 14.95 -30.96 28.54
C GLY A 703 16.27 -30.28 28.94
N PRO A 704 16.87 -30.63 30.09
CA PRO A 704 18.14 -30.05 30.53
C PRO A 704 19.35 -30.47 29.69
N GLU A 705 19.20 -31.51 28.87
CA GLU A 705 20.25 -32.00 27.97
C GLU A 705 20.49 -31.01 26.82
N PRO A 706 21.74 -30.85 26.36
CA PRO A 706 22.02 -30.03 25.20
C PRO A 706 21.28 -30.58 23.96
N PRO A 707 20.85 -29.70 23.03
CA PRO A 707 20.20 -30.13 21.79
C PRO A 707 21.07 -31.15 21.06
N VAL A 708 20.47 -32.20 20.53
CA VAL A 708 21.23 -33.21 19.77
C VAL A 708 21.73 -32.56 18.47
N PRO A 709 23.00 -32.76 18.06
CA PRO A 709 23.50 -32.24 16.80
C PRO A 709 22.62 -32.68 15.62
N GLY A 710 22.07 -31.71 14.89
CA GLY A 710 21.15 -31.95 13.76
C GLY A 710 19.66 -31.80 14.09
N GLU A 711 19.29 -31.57 15.35
CA GLU A 711 17.91 -31.18 15.70
C GLU A 711 17.56 -29.81 15.12
N GLY A 712 16.41 -29.76 14.45
CA GLY A 712 15.87 -28.52 13.89
C GLY A 712 15.31 -27.59 14.98
N PRO A 713 15.15 -26.28 14.68
CA PRO A 713 14.56 -25.31 15.61
C PRO A 713 13.22 -25.73 16.22
N ASN A 714 12.40 -26.44 15.45
CA ASN A 714 11.11 -26.99 15.86
C ASN A 714 11.19 -27.86 17.10
N ASP A 715 12.18 -28.76 17.16
CA ASP A 715 12.37 -29.69 18.28
C ASP A 715 12.88 -29.01 19.55
N ALA A 716 13.33 -27.75 19.47
CA ALA A 716 13.69 -26.93 20.62
C ALA A 716 12.53 -26.06 21.15
N SER A 717 11.33 -26.22 20.60
CA SER A 717 10.13 -25.45 20.98
C SER A 717 9.83 -25.52 22.48
N VAL A 718 9.71 -24.38 23.15
CA VAL A 718 9.29 -24.35 24.56
C VAL A 718 7.87 -24.91 24.72
N THR A 719 7.72 -26.02 25.45
CA THR A 719 6.40 -26.63 25.74
C THR A 719 5.93 -26.23 27.13
N LEU A 720 4.66 -25.81 27.23
CA LEU A 720 4.07 -25.36 28.48
C LEU A 720 2.88 -26.22 28.89
N LEU A 721 2.83 -26.59 30.18
CA LEU A 721 1.60 -27.04 30.84
C LEU A 721 1.04 -25.91 31.69
N VAL A 722 -0.15 -25.44 31.33
CA VAL A 722 -0.80 -24.28 31.93
C VAL A 722 -2.02 -24.70 32.73
N ARG A 723 -2.22 -24.06 33.88
CA ARG A 723 -3.39 -24.21 34.75
C ARG A 723 -4.06 -22.86 34.97
N THR A 724 -5.36 -22.79 34.68
CA THR A 724 -6.14 -21.56 34.87
C THR A 724 -7.63 -21.88 34.98
N GLY A 725 -8.32 -21.32 35.99
CA GLY A 725 -9.76 -21.58 36.19
C GLY A 725 -10.11 -23.07 36.36
N GLY A 726 -9.18 -23.89 36.87
CA GLY A 726 -9.30 -25.35 36.94
C GLY A 726 -8.98 -26.11 35.66
N LEU A 727 -8.86 -25.43 34.51
CA LEU A 727 -8.50 -26.04 33.23
C LEU A 727 -7.01 -26.40 33.17
N ARG A 728 -6.69 -27.50 32.49
CA ARG A 728 -5.33 -27.90 32.10
C ARG A 728 -5.14 -27.71 30.61
N LEU A 729 -4.17 -26.89 30.22
CA LEU A 729 -3.86 -26.57 28.83
C LEU A 729 -2.44 -27.05 28.49
N LEU A 730 -2.25 -27.73 27.37
CA LEU A 730 -0.94 -28.15 26.87
C LEU A 730 -0.60 -27.38 25.60
N LEU A 731 0.48 -26.59 25.64
CA LEU A 731 0.93 -25.77 24.51
C LEU A 731 2.21 -26.38 23.94
N LEU A 732 2.11 -26.99 22.76
CA LEU A 732 3.17 -27.83 22.19
C LEU A 732 4.16 -27.09 21.26
N GLY A 733 3.97 -25.79 21.00
CA GLY A 733 4.76 -25.09 19.98
C GLY A 733 4.79 -25.88 18.67
N ASP A 734 5.99 -26.08 18.12
CA ASP A 734 6.19 -26.81 16.87
C ASP A 734 6.98 -28.11 17.04
N LEU A 735 6.91 -28.75 18.22
CA LEU A 735 7.60 -30.01 18.46
C LEU A 735 7.27 -31.05 17.38
N GLU A 736 8.29 -31.70 16.85
CA GLU A 736 8.13 -32.82 15.92
C GLU A 736 8.17 -34.16 16.67
N PRO A 737 7.77 -35.29 16.03
CA PRO A 737 7.62 -36.57 16.71
C PRO A 737 8.83 -37.04 17.53
N PRO A 738 10.10 -36.81 17.12
CA PRO A 738 11.25 -37.15 17.95
C PRO A 738 11.25 -36.43 19.31
N ALA A 739 11.02 -35.11 19.33
CA ALA A 739 10.90 -34.36 20.58
C ALA A 739 9.61 -34.72 21.36
N GLN A 740 8.49 -34.95 20.67
CA GLN A 740 7.23 -35.36 21.33
C GLN A 740 7.38 -36.69 22.10
N ARG A 741 8.08 -37.68 21.54
CA ARG A 741 8.37 -38.95 22.22
C ARG A 741 9.28 -38.77 23.42
N ARG A 742 10.33 -37.95 23.31
CA ARG A 742 11.24 -37.66 24.43
C ARG A 742 10.54 -36.88 25.53
N LEU A 743 9.67 -35.95 25.19
CA LEU A 743 8.81 -35.25 26.14
C LEU A 743 8.03 -36.28 26.99
N LEU A 744 7.32 -37.22 26.34
CA LEU A 744 6.61 -38.29 27.05
C LEU A 744 7.51 -39.19 27.88
N GLY A 745 8.72 -39.50 27.41
CA GLY A 745 9.68 -40.35 28.11
C GLY A 745 10.41 -39.67 29.27
N SER A 746 10.38 -38.32 29.34
CA SER A 746 11.15 -37.58 30.34
C SER A 746 10.50 -37.68 31.74
N PRO A 747 11.26 -38.00 32.81
CA PRO A 747 10.70 -38.18 34.16
C PRO A 747 9.90 -36.96 34.67
N GLY A 748 10.31 -35.76 34.27
CA GLY A 748 9.67 -34.50 34.64
C GLY A 748 8.32 -34.23 33.96
N ALA A 749 8.11 -34.77 32.74
CA ALA A 749 6.90 -34.55 31.96
C ALA A 749 6.00 -35.80 31.83
N ALA A 750 6.54 -37.02 31.90
CA ALA A 750 5.79 -38.28 31.90
C ALA A 750 4.71 -38.32 33.00
N GLY A 751 5.00 -37.78 34.19
CA GLY A 751 4.02 -37.63 35.27
C GLY A 751 3.14 -36.38 35.19
N ALA A 752 3.48 -35.41 34.33
CA ALA A 752 2.80 -34.12 34.23
C ALA A 752 1.83 -34.04 33.03
N VAL A 753 2.18 -34.68 31.91
CA VAL A 753 1.37 -34.82 30.71
C VAL A 753 0.40 -35.99 30.95
N GLY A 754 -0.73 -35.68 31.57
CA GLY A 754 -1.88 -36.59 31.63
C GLY A 754 -3.02 -36.03 30.79
N ARG A 755 -4.26 -36.45 31.06
CA ARG A 755 -5.45 -35.85 30.44
C ARG A 755 -5.46 -34.33 30.62
N VAL A 756 -5.63 -33.61 29.52
CA VAL A 756 -5.76 -32.14 29.48
C VAL A 756 -7.11 -31.74 28.91
N ASP A 757 -7.56 -30.53 29.24
CA ASP A 757 -8.80 -29.99 28.69
C ASP A 757 -8.58 -29.43 27.28
N VAL A 758 -7.47 -28.74 27.07
CA VAL A 758 -7.13 -28.07 25.81
C VAL A 758 -5.71 -28.40 25.39
N VAL A 759 -5.50 -28.67 24.10
CA VAL A 759 -4.17 -28.72 23.50
C VAL A 759 -4.05 -27.69 22.38
N LYS A 760 -2.95 -26.92 22.34
CA LYS A 760 -2.49 -26.32 21.08
C LYS A 760 -1.70 -27.39 20.36
N VAL A 761 -2.23 -27.86 19.23
CA VAL A 761 -1.65 -28.96 18.44
C VAL A 761 -0.30 -28.51 17.90
N ALA A 762 0.70 -29.39 17.91
CA ALA A 762 2.04 -29.03 17.48
C ALA A 762 2.09 -28.65 16.00
N HIS A 763 2.96 -27.71 15.64
CA HIS A 763 3.37 -27.43 14.26
C HIS A 763 2.19 -27.19 13.32
N HIS A 764 1.30 -26.28 13.74
CA HIS A 764 0.10 -25.87 13.01
C HIS A 764 -0.83 -27.04 12.57
N GLY A 765 -0.76 -28.18 13.28
CA GLY A 765 -1.49 -29.39 12.92
C GLY A 765 -0.89 -30.17 11.75
N SER A 766 0.43 -30.11 11.56
CA SER A 766 1.17 -30.90 10.57
C SER A 766 0.88 -32.40 10.66
N ALA A 767 1.26 -33.17 9.64
CA ALA A 767 1.14 -34.63 9.65
C ALA A 767 2.10 -35.30 10.65
N HIS A 768 3.05 -34.55 11.21
CA HIS A 768 4.10 -35.04 12.08
C HIS A 768 3.68 -34.95 13.55
N GLN A 769 2.71 -35.77 13.95
CA GLN A 769 2.24 -35.87 15.34
C GLN A 769 2.56 -37.25 15.91
N ASP A 770 2.91 -37.31 17.20
CA ASP A 770 3.09 -38.56 17.92
C ASP A 770 1.75 -39.07 18.49
N ALA A 771 1.35 -40.26 18.06
CA ALA A 771 0.09 -40.87 18.48
C ALA A 771 0.08 -41.27 19.96
N GLY A 772 1.25 -41.49 20.58
CA GLY A 772 1.36 -41.72 22.02
C GLY A 772 1.02 -40.44 22.78
N LEU A 773 1.62 -39.32 22.41
CA LEU A 773 1.40 -38.02 23.07
C LEU A 773 -0.05 -37.58 22.95
N MET A 774 -0.66 -37.71 21.76
CA MET A 774 -2.07 -37.38 21.55
C MET A 774 -3.00 -38.24 22.41
N ARG A 775 -2.74 -39.55 22.53
CA ARG A 775 -3.54 -40.46 23.37
C ARG A 775 -3.38 -40.17 24.86
N THR A 776 -2.17 -39.87 25.32
CA THR A 776 -1.90 -39.53 26.72
C THR A 776 -2.54 -38.20 27.11
N ALA A 777 -2.44 -37.20 26.23
CA ALA A 777 -3.07 -35.89 26.44
C ALA A 777 -4.60 -35.98 26.38
N ALA A 778 -5.16 -36.82 25.50
CA ALA A 778 -6.59 -37.04 25.29
C ALA A 778 -7.45 -35.76 25.48
N PRO A 779 -7.19 -34.70 24.69
CA PRO A 779 -7.78 -33.39 24.90
C PRO A 779 -9.28 -33.39 24.62
N ARG A 780 -10.04 -32.57 25.35
CA ARG A 780 -11.45 -32.29 25.02
C ARG A 780 -11.57 -31.30 23.86
N LEU A 781 -10.61 -30.36 23.78
CA LEU A 781 -10.52 -29.35 22.74
C LEU A 781 -9.10 -29.30 22.16
N ALA A 782 -8.98 -29.36 20.85
CA ALA A 782 -7.75 -29.19 20.10
C ALA A 782 -7.80 -27.88 19.29
N LEU A 783 -6.83 -27.02 19.54
CA LEU A 783 -6.66 -25.72 18.89
C LEU A 783 -5.53 -25.79 17.88
N ILE A 784 -5.79 -25.33 16.66
CA ILE A 784 -4.83 -25.31 15.56
C ILE A 784 -4.72 -23.87 15.03
N SER A 785 -3.55 -23.27 15.17
CA SER A 785 -3.27 -21.97 14.54
C SER A 785 -2.71 -22.21 13.13
N CYS A 786 -3.42 -21.76 12.10
CA CYS A 786 -3.02 -21.86 10.70
C CYS A 786 -3.69 -20.78 9.85
N GLY A 787 -3.08 -20.46 8.70
CA GLY A 787 -3.62 -19.47 7.76
C GLY A 787 -4.46 -20.10 6.63
N ALA A 788 -5.50 -19.38 6.16
CA ALA A 788 -6.41 -19.84 5.09
C ALA A 788 -5.73 -20.11 3.74
N HIS A 789 -4.53 -19.57 3.51
CA HIS A 789 -3.76 -19.73 2.28
C HIS A 789 -2.37 -20.30 2.53
N ASN A 790 -2.23 -21.16 3.54
CA ASN A 790 -0.93 -21.77 3.86
C ASN A 790 -0.50 -22.77 2.77
N SER A 791 0.76 -22.67 2.34
CA SER A 791 1.33 -23.53 1.30
C SER A 791 1.82 -24.89 1.81
N TYR A 792 1.79 -25.12 3.12
CA TYR A 792 2.29 -26.35 3.76
C TYR A 792 1.26 -27.48 3.77
N GLY A 793 0.01 -27.19 3.39
CA GLY A 793 -1.09 -28.17 3.46
C GLY A 793 -1.49 -28.49 4.90
N HIS A 794 -1.24 -27.55 5.82
CA HIS A 794 -1.61 -27.69 7.23
C HIS A 794 -3.01 -27.11 7.49
N PRO A 795 -3.72 -27.64 8.48
CA PRO A 795 -3.46 -28.89 9.19
C PRO A 795 -3.73 -30.10 8.30
N ALA A 796 -2.97 -31.17 8.53
CA ALA A 796 -3.05 -32.38 7.75
C ALA A 796 -4.38 -33.12 8.00
N PRO A 797 -5.05 -33.66 6.96
CA PRO A 797 -6.28 -34.43 7.13
C PRO A 797 -6.17 -35.59 8.13
N GLY A 798 -5.02 -36.29 8.14
CA GLY A 798 -4.75 -37.37 9.10
C GLY A 798 -4.72 -36.91 10.55
N THR A 799 -4.13 -35.75 10.83
CA THR A 799 -4.11 -35.15 12.18
C THR A 799 -5.51 -34.77 12.64
N LEU A 800 -6.33 -34.17 11.76
CA LEU A 800 -7.73 -33.86 12.07
C LEU A 800 -8.55 -35.13 12.37
N ALA A 801 -8.36 -36.18 11.59
CA ALA A 801 -9.03 -37.46 11.81
C ALA A 801 -8.62 -38.10 13.14
N ALA A 802 -7.32 -38.10 13.47
CA ALA A 802 -6.80 -38.65 14.72
C ALA A 802 -7.35 -37.92 15.95
N LEU A 803 -7.39 -36.58 15.93
CA LEU A 803 -7.94 -35.79 17.04
C LEU A 803 -9.44 -36.04 17.25
N ARG A 804 -10.21 -36.12 16.15
CA ARG A 804 -11.65 -36.45 16.22
C ARG A 804 -11.91 -37.87 16.71
N ALA A 805 -11.08 -38.84 16.32
CA ALA A 805 -11.16 -40.21 16.80
C ALA A 805 -10.91 -40.32 18.32
N LEU A 806 -10.16 -39.37 18.90
CA LEU A 806 -9.98 -39.25 20.36
C LEU A 806 -11.13 -38.52 21.07
N GLY A 807 -12.16 -38.10 20.32
CA GLY A 807 -13.32 -37.37 20.85
C GLY A 807 -13.08 -35.87 21.06
N ALA A 808 -11.97 -35.31 20.55
CA ALA A 808 -11.69 -33.89 20.70
C ALA A 808 -12.52 -33.04 19.73
N ALA A 809 -13.07 -31.93 20.22
CA ALA A 809 -13.53 -30.85 19.36
C ALA A 809 -12.30 -30.16 18.74
N VAL A 810 -12.32 -29.86 17.44
CA VAL A 810 -11.18 -29.26 16.74
C VAL A 810 -11.56 -27.90 16.17
N LEU A 811 -10.83 -26.85 16.57
CA LEU A 811 -11.01 -25.48 16.08
C LEU A 811 -9.71 -24.94 15.49
N ARG A 812 -9.85 -24.17 14.41
CA ARG A 812 -8.79 -23.66 13.56
C ARG A 812 -8.95 -22.18 13.21
N THR A 813 -7.87 -21.41 13.36
CA THR A 813 -7.93 -19.96 13.11
C THR A 813 -8.27 -19.57 11.67
N ASP A 814 -7.98 -20.41 10.68
CA ASP A 814 -8.26 -20.10 9.28
C ASP A 814 -9.76 -20.06 8.94
N ARG A 815 -10.58 -20.76 9.73
CA ARG A 815 -12.04 -20.79 9.58
C ARG A 815 -12.71 -19.88 10.61
N GLU A 816 -12.38 -20.05 11.88
CA GLU A 816 -13.10 -19.41 12.98
C GLU A 816 -12.52 -18.05 13.41
N GLY A 817 -11.43 -17.59 12.78
CA GLY A 817 -10.71 -16.40 13.23
C GLY A 817 -10.04 -16.62 14.58
N SER A 818 -9.96 -15.59 15.42
CA SER A 818 -9.44 -15.78 16.79
C SER A 818 -10.38 -16.67 17.62
N VAL A 819 -9.83 -17.59 18.42
CA VAL A 819 -10.58 -18.55 19.23
C VAL A 819 -10.31 -18.31 20.72
N ALA A 820 -11.36 -18.06 21.50
CA ALA A 820 -11.27 -17.80 22.94
C ALA A 820 -11.84 -18.95 23.77
N VAL A 821 -11.03 -19.51 24.66
CA VAL A 821 -11.43 -20.51 25.65
C VAL A 821 -11.88 -19.81 26.92
N THR A 822 -13.05 -20.22 27.43
CA THR A 822 -13.68 -19.69 28.65
C THR A 822 -14.15 -20.84 29.55
N GLY A 823 -14.61 -20.50 30.76
CA GLY A 823 -15.21 -21.46 31.69
C GLY A 823 -14.21 -22.15 32.62
N THR A 824 -14.56 -23.37 33.03
CA THR A 824 -13.84 -24.17 34.04
C THR A 824 -13.71 -25.63 33.59
N ALA A 825 -13.01 -26.46 34.38
CA ALA A 825 -12.89 -27.90 34.11
C ALA A 825 -14.24 -28.61 33.93
N THR A 826 -15.31 -28.19 34.62
CA THR A 826 -16.63 -28.81 34.48
C THR A 826 -17.45 -28.23 33.32
N SER A 827 -17.17 -26.99 32.92
CA SER A 827 -17.94 -26.24 31.93
C SER A 827 -17.03 -25.52 30.93
N LEU A 828 -16.29 -26.28 30.12
CA LEU A 828 -15.44 -25.74 29.05
C LEU A 828 -16.32 -25.12 27.96
N ARG A 829 -16.07 -23.86 27.63
CA ARG A 829 -16.79 -23.12 26.59
C ARG A 829 -15.79 -22.44 25.64
N VAL A 830 -16.22 -22.24 24.40
CA VAL A 830 -15.43 -21.56 23.38
C VAL A 830 -16.26 -20.48 22.71
N ALA A 831 -15.65 -19.34 22.42
CA ALA A 831 -16.18 -18.32 21.53
C ALA A 831 -15.21 -18.14 20.36
N THR A 832 -15.73 -17.79 19.19
CA THR A 832 -14.95 -17.56 17.97
C THR A 832 -15.21 -16.15 17.44
N GLU A 833 -14.21 -15.56 16.80
CA GLU A 833 -14.31 -14.21 16.22
C GLU A 833 -15.16 -14.21 14.94
N ARG A 834 -15.18 -15.32 14.21
CA ARG A 834 -16.09 -15.58 13.09
C ARG A 834 -17.02 -16.74 13.48
N GLU A 835 -18.30 -16.63 13.15
CA GLU A 835 -19.21 -17.78 13.26
C GLU A 835 -18.68 -18.90 12.35
N ALA A 836 -18.66 -20.13 12.88
CA ALA A 836 -18.31 -21.29 12.09
C ALA A 836 -19.46 -21.58 11.11
N ASP A 837 -19.15 -21.64 9.81
CA ASP A 837 -20.09 -22.06 8.76
C ASP A 837 -20.60 -23.50 8.96
#